data_AF-A0A497AIF8-F1
#
_entry.id   AF-A0A497AIF8-F1
#
_cell.length_a   1.000
_cell.length_b   1.000
_cell.length_c   1.000
_cell.angle_alpha   90.00
_cell.angle_beta   90.00
_cell.angle_gamma   90.00
#
_symmetry.space_group_name_H-M   'P 1'
#
loop_
_entity.id
_entity.type
_entity.pdbx_description
1 polymer ?
#
loop_
_entity_poly.entity_id
_entity_poly.type
_entity_poly.pdbx_seq_one_letter_code
_entity_poly.pdbx_strand_id
1 'polypeptide(L)'
;ENFPLNVGESRTISYLWTPEEGTYNITAFSPPVPGEDEIFNNWETIYCAVSYIPVIGFVESHGETLHSEELKIYYKSLGYFVETIRETLTIKLLKNYDILVVGEDWYNVPWGTSEIAAVKNFIAQGNGLMAIGDEPSSSLQGVLSEYGITYTGYIAAPGPSGYFNSSHPIMLGVNYIFAPNPINSLWVTHPAYWIANDATNEHITIAGAETGGKVLSLSDDFAAYLYECDNKIMFKNIVDWMTPYEHDVAAFLHCPKFAEPGDTVSLNITVYNLGKSNESNVELRIFVNSTQIENITIPQLLTGSRNVSTYQWSPSEEGVYNVTAYVLPVPSEKYIDNNRDMHLVKVKTFPDILIVSDDDAHSCIFGTSLGEFESILTAEGYEYFVWKESVLGNPPLEFLTKFKVVIWTCGDYWAGAVDPKDALTLEQYLANGGCILLEGEDIGYDHRYDNFMYNVAHAFYSVDDTGAPGLTVTDPTHPVTSGLPPSFYWLYDPPYDDGVDPVNYGKEVIRYSGTSWTAVTVFDGGGTGCGSVVYYAFPIYGLDFSERKTLVTNSVEWLLAAAIKHDVAILNVTANPTQIYMGQEVNINVTVTNEGEATENFTVKVYCGNETGENVTEQIPPPNAMWISPPTIDLTGCQVGTRFNITVYVNLDVASFTWQFMITYNKFLLKAVRCGYTGE
;
A
#
# COMPACT_ATOMS: atom_id res chain seq x y z
N GLU A 1 49.80 36.94 -12.98
CA GLU A 1 50.81 36.87 -14.06
C GLU A 1 51.22 38.29 -14.45
N ASN A 2 52.43 38.50 -14.98
CA ASN A 2 52.88 39.82 -15.43
C ASN A 2 52.87 39.90 -16.96
N PHE A 3 52.13 40.86 -17.50
CA PHE A 3 52.10 41.14 -18.94
C PHE A 3 51.80 42.64 -19.17
N PRO A 4 52.31 43.23 -20.26
CA PRO A 4 51.98 44.60 -20.61
C PRO A 4 50.55 44.70 -21.18
N LEU A 5 49.85 45.77 -20.83
CA LEU A 5 48.54 46.18 -21.36
C LEU A 5 48.67 47.62 -21.87
N ASN A 6 48.31 47.88 -23.13
CA ASN A 6 48.31 49.25 -23.66
C ASN A 6 47.03 50.01 -23.25
N VAL A 7 47.05 51.33 -23.43
CA VAL A 7 45.89 52.19 -23.10
C VAL A 7 44.65 51.77 -23.91
N GLY A 8 43.56 51.49 -23.21
CA GLY A 8 42.28 51.06 -23.81
C GLY A 8 42.23 49.60 -24.24
N GLU A 9 43.28 48.83 -23.99
CA GLU A 9 43.34 47.40 -24.27
C GLU A 9 42.72 46.60 -23.12
N SER A 10 42.00 45.53 -23.44
CA SER A 10 41.47 44.57 -22.46
C SER A 10 41.94 43.16 -22.82
N ARG A 11 42.25 42.36 -21.80
CA ARG A 11 42.72 40.98 -21.99
C ARG A 11 42.01 40.06 -21.01
N THR A 12 41.57 38.90 -21.49
CA THR A 12 41.00 37.83 -20.66
C THR A 12 42.10 36.84 -20.28
N ILE A 13 42.17 36.46 -19.01
CA ILE A 13 43.00 35.37 -18.50
C ILE A 13 42.07 34.24 -18.07
N SER A 14 42.42 33.00 -18.40
CA SER A 14 41.64 31.81 -18.04
C SER A 14 42.40 30.93 -17.07
N TYR A 15 41.74 30.51 -15.99
CA TYR A 15 42.22 29.51 -15.04
C TYR A 15 41.27 28.31 -15.03
N LEU A 16 41.81 27.09 -14.95
CA LEU A 16 41.02 25.88 -14.71
C LEU A 16 41.08 25.57 -13.22
N TRP A 17 39.92 25.26 -12.63
CA TRP A 17 39.77 24.93 -11.21
C TRP A 17 38.82 23.74 -11.08
N THR A 18 39.16 22.79 -10.19
CA THR A 18 38.35 21.60 -9.89
C THR A 18 38.07 21.60 -8.39
N PRO A 19 36.97 22.24 -7.96
CA PRO A 19 36.59 22.30 -6.55
C PRO A 19 35.99 21.00 -6.03
N GLU A 20 36.07 20.82 -4.72
CA GLU A 20 35.17 19.92 -3.99
C GLU A 20 33.84 20.65 -3.72
N GLU A 21 32.86 19.94 -3.14
CA GLU A 21 31.59 20.55 -2.77
C GLU A 21 31.76 21.63 -1.70
N GLY A 22 31.14 22.80 -1.90
CA GLY A 22 31.21 23.92 -0.99
C GLY A 22 30.85 25.24 -1.64
N THR A 23 30.70 26.27 -0.81
CA THR A 23 30.59 27.65 -1.30
C THR A 23 31.95 28.33 -1.21
N TYR A 24 32.43 28.83 -2.33
CA TYR A 24 33.74 29.44 -2.47
C TYR A 24 33.63 30.90 -2.86
N ASN A 25 34.53 31.71 -2.29
CA ASN A 25 34.70 33.10 -2.69
C ASN A 25 35.83 33.13 -3.72
N ILE A 26 35.51 33.32 -4.99
CA ILE A 26 36.52 33.47 -6.04
C ILE A 26 36.85 34.96 -6.15
N THR A 27 38.09 35.33 -5.82
CA THR A 27 38.54 36.72 -5.87
C THR A 27 39.66 36.87 -6.91
N ALA A 28 39.46 37.78 -7.85
CA ALA A 28 40.53 38.24 -8.74
C ALA A 28 41.13 39.52 -8.15
N PHE A 29 42.47 39.61 -8.12
CA PHE A 29 43.19 40.77 -7.58
C PHE A 29 44.35 41.17 -8.48
N SER A 30 44.48 42.46 -8.74
CA SER A 30 45.62 43.10 -9.38
C SER A 30 46.37 44.00 -8.38
N PRO A 31 47.68 43.84 -8.17
CA PRO A 31 48.44 44.77 -7.33
C PRO A 31 48.42 46.19 -7.92
N PRO A 32 48.35 47.25 -7.08
CA PRO A 32 48.38 48.62 -7.57
C PRO A 32 49.68 48.97 -8.31
N VAL A 33 49.60 49.77 -9.36
CA VAL A 33 50.77 50.28 -10.09
C VAL A 33 51.22 51.65 -9.55
N PRO A 34 52.49 52.07 -9.74
CA PRO A 34 52.97 53.36 -9.25
C PRO A 34 52.16 54.53 -9.80
N GLY A 35 51.57 55.34 -8.90
CA GLY A 35 50.77 56.52 -9.26
C GLY A 35 49.29 56.23 -9.50
N GLU A 36 48.82 55.01 -9.20
CA GLU A 36 47.39 54.66 -9.21
C GLU A 36 46.73 55.08 -7.90
N ASP A 37 45.72 55.96 -7.99
CA ASP A 37 45.00 56.50 -6.84
C ASP A 37 43.69 55.72 -6.54
N GLU A 38 43.05 55.14 -7.56
CA GLU A 38 41.82 54.35 -7.42
C GLU A 38 42.12 52.85 -7.36
N ILE A 39 42.47 52.35 -6.17
CA ILE A 39 42.86 50.93 -5.99
C ILE A 39 41.68 49.98 -5.73
N PHE A 40 40.46 50.49 -5.56
CA PHE A 40 39.30 49.66 -5.21
C PHE A 40 38.75 48.85 -6.38
N ASN A 41 39.00 49.28 -7.62
CA ASN A 41 38.62 48.55 -8.83
C ASN A 41 39.60 47.41 -9.18
N ASN A 42 40.68 47.25 -8.41
CA ASN A 42 41.70 46.24 -8.64
C ASN A 42 41.37 44.88 -8.02
N TRP A 43 40.20 44.73 -7.42
CA TRP A 43 39.73 43.46 -6.90
C TRP A 43 38.25 43.30 -7.18
N GLU A 44 37.85 42.07 -7.50
CA GLU A 44 36.45 41.69 -7.70
C GLU A 44 36.25 40.30 -7.10
N THR A 45 35.12 40.09 -6.42
CA THR A 45 34.81 38.83 -5.74
C THR A 45 33.44 38.35 -6.16
N ILE A 46 33.37 37.07 -6.55
CA ILE A 46 32.11 36.38 -6.79
C ILE A 46 31.98 35.18 -5.84
N TYR A 47 30.73 34.82 -5.55
CA TYR A 47 30.41 33.59 -4.83
C TYR A 47 30.11 32.49 -5.85
N CYS A 48 30.77 31.34 -5.69
CA CYS A 48 30.55 30.15 -6.49
C CYS A 48 30.14 29.01 -5.55
N ALA A 49 28.88 28.60 -5.63
CA ALA A 49 28.40 27.40 -4.96
C ALA A 49 28.69 26.20 -5.86
N VAL A 50 29.42 25.23 -5.32
CA VAL A 50 29.75 23.96 -5.95
C VAL A 50 29.01 22.90 -5.16
N SER A 51 28.09 22.19 -5.80
CA SER A 51 27.34 21.11 -5.16
C SER A 51 27.19 19.93 -6.11
N TYR A 52 27.05 18.73 -5.56
CA TYR A 52 26.77 17.49 -6.31
C TYR A 52 25.27 17.38 -6.65
N ILE A 53 24.63 18.52 -6.95
CA ILE A 53 23.24 18.59 -7.36
C ILE A 53 23.17 18.19 -8.84
N PRO A 54 22.32 17.22 -9.21
CA PRO A 54 22.16 16.80 -10.61
C PRO A 54 21.84 17.97 -11.54
N VAL A 55 22.52 17.99 -12.70
CA VAL A 55 22.23 18.90 -13.81
C VAL A 55 21.43 18.15 -14.87
N ILE A 56 20.17 18.56 -15.04
CA ILE A 56 19.19 17.89 -15.91
C ILE A 56 18.96 18.75 -17.15
N GLY A 57 19.28 18.18 -18.32
CA GLY A 57 19.08 18.80 -19.62
C GLY A 57 17.82 18.27 -20.30
N PHE A 58 16.83 19.14 -20.53
CA PHE A 58 15.65 18.81 -21.32
C PHE A 58 15.92 19.14 -22.79
N VAL A 59 15.92 18.14 -23.66
CA VAL A 59 16.17 18.32 -25.09
C VAL A 59 14.91 18.86 -25.76
N GLU A 60 15.05 19.97 -26.50
CA GLU A 60 14.00 20.61 -27.34
C GLU A 60 14.63 21.17 -28.63
N SER A 61 15.67 20.52 -29.15
CA SER A 61 16.44 21.04 -30.29
C SER A 61 15.83 20.68 -31.64
N HIS A 62 15.02 19.62 -31.70
CA HIS A 62 14.42 19.07 -32.91
C HIS A 62 12.90 18.87 -32.77
N GLY A 63 12.23 19.61 -31.88
CA GLY A 63 10.78 19.55 -31.71
C GLY A 63 10.32 18.62 -30.59
N GLU A 64 11.25 18.10 -29.79
CA GLU A 64 10.93 17.30 -28.62
C GLU A 64 10.14 18.10 -27.59
N THR A 65 9.10 17.50 -27.00
CA THR A 65 8.20 18.14 -26.01
C THR A 65 7.70 17.13 -24.98
N LEU A 66 7.44 17.60 -23.76
CA LEU A 66 6.82 16.80 -22.68
C LEU A 66 5.34 17.14 -22.46
N HIS A 67 4.76 17.97 -23.34
CA HIS A 67 3.40 18.52 -23.27
C HIS A 67 3.08 19.30 -22.00
N SER A 68 4.09 19.53 -21.15
CA SER A 68 4.00 20.10 -19.83
C SER A 68 5.35 20.71 -19.39
N GLU A 69 5.29 21.81 -18.65
CA GLU A 69 6.44 22.38 -17.95
C GLU A 69 6.51 21.97 -16.46
N GLU A 70 5.49 21.25 -15.96
CA GLU A 70 5.36 20.91 -14.53
C GLU A 70 6.56 20.12 -14.01
N LEU A 71 7.07 19.15 -14.80
CA LEU A 71 8.23 18.35 -14.41
C LEU A 71 9.49 19.20 -14.22
N LYS A 72 9.73 20.18 -15.10
CA LYS A 72 10.88 21.10 -14.99
C LYS A 72 10.75 21.98 -13.76
N ILE A 73 9.55 22.48 -13.48
CA ILE A 73 9.27 23.29 -12.29
C ILE A 73 9.48 22.46 -11.02
N TYR A 74 9.00 21.22 -11.02
CA TYR A 74 9.16 20.29 -9.91
C TYR A 74 10.62 19.99 -9.62
N TYR A 75 11.42 19.61 -10.63
CA TYR A 75 12.85 19.38 -10.45
C TYR A 75 13.59 20.62 -9.94
N LYS A 76 13.25 21.82 -10.41
CA LYS A 76 13.80 23.08 -9.83
C LYS A 76 13.39 23.27 -8.37
N SER A 77 12.16 22.88 -8.00
CA SER A 77 11.67 22.97 -6.61
C SER A 77 12.40 22.01 -5.66
N LEU A 78 12.94 20.90 -6.18
CA LEU A 78 13.83 20.00 -5.46
C LEU A 78 15.27 20.52 -5.35
N GLY A 79 15.58 21.66 -5.99
CA GLY A 79 16.90 22.28 -6.00
C GLY A 79 17.80 21.85 -7.16
N TYR A 80 17.32 21.00 -8.08
CA TYR A 80 18.10 20.55 -9.24
C TYR A 80 18.38 21.68 -10.23
N PHE A 81 19.54 21.63 -10.88
CA PHE A 81 19.82 22.50 -12.03
C PHE A 81 19.08 21.95 -13.24
N VAL A 82 18.13 22.73 -13.76
CA VAL A 82 17.31 22.31 -14.90
C VAL A 82 17.49 23.31 -16.03
N GLU A 83 18.00 22.83 -17.15
CA GLU A 83 18.19 23.63 -18.36
C GLU A 83 17.46 23.00 -19.55
N THR A 84 17.15 23.85 -20.52
CA THR A 84 16.56 23.42 -21.80
C THR A 84 17.60 23.55 -22.90
N ILE A 85 17.85 22.44 -23.59
CA ILE A 85 18.82 22.34 -24.66
C ILE A 85 18.11 22.55 -25.99
N ARG A 86 18.33 23.71 -26.61
CA ARG A 86 17.80 24.07 -27.94
C ARG A 86 18.85 24.08 -29.04
N GLU A 87 20.09 23.74 -28.68
CA GLU A 87 21.23 23.70 -29.60
C GLU A 87 21.50 22.25 -30.05
N THR A 88 22.28 22.10 -31.13
CA THR A 88 22.74 20.79 -31.61
C THR A 88 23.48 20.02 -30.52
N LEU A 89 23.14 18.74 -30.36
CA LEU A 89 23.73 17.90 -29.31
C LEU A 89 25.18 17.53 -29.66
N THR A 90 26.13 18.00 -28.85
CA THR A 90 27.56 17.70 -29.05
C THR A 90 28.18 17.11 -27.79
N ILE A 91 29.23 16.31 -27.95
CA ILE A 91 29.99 15.76 -26.80
C ILE A 91 30.45 16.89 -25.85
N LYS A 92 30.80 18.06 -26.38
CA LYS A 92 31.23 19.20 -25.56
C LYS A 92 30.08 19.77 -24.72
N LEU A 93 28.89 19.88 -25.32
CA LEU A 93 27.68 20.37 -24.66
C LEU A 93 27.20 19.38 -23.59
N LEU A 94 27.09 18.10 -23.96
CA LEU A 94 26.51 17.07 -23.11
C LEU A 94 27.33 16.77 -21.84
N LYS A 95 28.62 17.15 -21.80
CA LYS A 95 29.46 17.06 -20.59
C LYS A 95 29.01 17.92 -19.42
N ASN A 96 28.11 18.87 -19.65
CA ASN A 96 27.60 19.75 -18.60
C ASN A 96 26.37 19.19 -17.89
N TYR A 97 25.88 18.01 -18.30
CA TYR A 97 24.66 17.40 -17.79
C TYR A 97 24.97 16.03 -17.18
N ASP A 98 24.16 15.63 -16.20
CA ASP A 98 24.16 14.29 -15.60
C ASP A 98 23.00 13.45 -16.15
N ILE A 99 21.88 14.11 -16.47
CA ILE A 99 20.67 13.49 -17.01
C ILE A 99 20.21 14.24 -18.26
N LEU A 100 19.84 13.50 -19.30
CA LEU A 100 19.09 14.01 -20.44
C LEU A 100 17.66 13.51 -20.40
N VAL A 101 16.70 14.43 -20.46
CA VAL A 101 15.29 14.14 -20.60
C VAL A 101 14.86 14.49 -22.02
N VAL A 102 14.26 13.55 -22.71
CA VAL A 102 13.85 13.70 -24.11
C VAL A 102 12.40 13.30 -24.24
N GLY A 103 11.58 14.23 -24.71
CA GLY A 103 10.16 14.04 -24.90
C GLY A 103 9.79 13.51 -26.28
N GLU A 104 8.51 13.60 -26.59
CA GLU A 104 7.93 13.23 -27.88
C GLU A 104 8.30 14.18 -28.98
N ASP A 105 8.32 13.69 -30.22
CA ASP A 105 8.52 14.51 -31.41
C ASP A 105 7.53 14.09 -32.51
N TRP A 106 6.37 14.73 -32.52
CA TRP A 106 5.31 14.49 -33.50
C TRP A 106 5.69 14.84 -34.94
N TYR A 107 6.70 15.70 -35.12
CA TYR A 107 7.21 16.03 -36.44
C TYR A 107 8.29 15.05 -36.91
N ASN A 108 8.75 14.18 -36.01
CA ASN A 108 9.80 13.18 -36.21
C ASN A 108 10.98 13.78 -36.98
N VAL A 109 11.55 14.87 -36.46
CA VAL A 109 12.74 15.52 -36.97
C VAL A 109 13.95 14.78 -36.36
N PRO A 110 14.58 13.85 -37.09
CA PRO A 110 15.58 12.98 -36.49
C PRO A 110 16.88 13.74 -36.20
N TRP A 111 17.54 13.35 -35.13
CA TRP A 111 18.90 13.79 -34.83
C TRP A 111 19.89 13.40 -35.92
N GLY A 112 20.90 14.25 -36.13
CA GLY A 112 22.04 13.92 -36.97
C GLY A 112 22.88 12.77 -36.41
N THR A 113 23.66 12.11 -37.26
CA THR A 113 24.53 10.99 -36.86
C THR A 113 25.55 11.39 -35.79
N SER A 114 26.02 12.64 -35.80
CA SER A 114 26.93 13.18 -34.76
C SER A 114 26.24 13.38 -33.41
N GLU A 115 24.96 13.71 -33.41
CA GLU A 115 24.17 13.93 -32.18
C GLU A 115 23.83 12.59 -31.53
N ILE A 116 23.40 11.62 -32.33
CA ILE A 116 23.24 10.22 -31.89
C ILE A 116 24.54 9.71 -31.27
N ALA A 117 25.68 9.96 -31.91
CA ALA A 117 26.99 9.58 -31.36
C ALA A 117 27.32 10.31 -30.05
N ALA A 118 26.92 11.59 -29.91
CA ALA A 118 27.12 12.35 -28.68
C ALA A 118 26.27 11.80 -27.52
N VAL A 119 24.99 11.49 -27.77
CA VAL A 119 24.08 10.90 -26.76
C VAL A 119 24.57 9.51 -26.33
N LYS A 120 25.02 8.67 -27.28
CA LYS A 120 25.62 7.37 -26.93
C LYS A 120 26.90 7.51 -26.11
N ASN A 121 27.74 8.48 -26.46
CA ASN A 121 28.95 8.76 -25.69
C ASN A 121 28.62 9.25 -24.28
N PHE A 122 27.56 10.04 -24.13
CA PHE A 122 27.05 10.51 -22.84
C PHE A 122 26.60 9.34 -21.95
N ILE A 123 25.77 8.43 -22.46
CA ILE A 123 25.35 7.22 -21.72
C ILE A 123 26.57 6.36 -21.36
N ALA A 124 27.50 6.16 -22.31
CA ALA A 124 28.70 5.36 -22.07
C ALA A 124 29.66 5.93 -21.01
N GLN A 125 29.50 7.20 -20.61
CA GLN A 125 30.25 7.83 -19.51
C GLN A 125 29.62 7.61 -18.13
N GLY A 126 28.48 6.91 -18.04
CA GLY A 126 27.77 6.69 -16.78
C GLY A 126 26.51 7.52 -16.60
N ASN A 127 26.20 8.43 -17.54
CA ASN A 127 25.12 9.40 -17.37
C ASN A 127 23.74 8.84 -17.72
N GLY A 128 22.68 9.51 -17.27
CA GLY A 128 21.29 9.06 -17.39
C GLY A 128 20.57 9.58 -18.64
N LEU A 129 19.92 8.72 -19.41
CA LEU A 129 18.96 9.09 -20.47
C LEU A 129 17.54 8.68 -20.05
N MET A 130 16.62 9.63 -20.06
CA MET A 130 15.20 9.45 -19.80
C MET A 130 14.40 9.84 -21.03
N ALA A 131 13.80 8.86 -21.70
CA ALA A 131 12.81 9.08 -22.75
C ALA A 131 11.40 9.09 -22.13
N ILE A 132 10.60 10.09 -22.47
CA ILE A 132 9.21 10.23 -22.01
C ILE A 132 8.33 10.44 -23.23
N GLY A 133 7.20 9.74 -23.26
CA GLY A 133 6.22 9.79 -24.33
C GLY A 133 6.13 8.48 -25.11
N ASP A 134 5.06 8.35 -25.88
CA ASP A 134 4.74 7.17 -26.68
C ASP A 134 4.97 7.37 -28.20
N GLU A 135 5.26 8.61 -28.61
CA GLU A 135 5.68 8.96 -29.98
C GLU A 135 7.05 9.66 -30.06
N PRO A 136 8.15 9.06 -29.54
CA PRO A 136 9.48 9.66 -29.66
C PRO A 136 10.02 9.59 -31.10
N SER A 137 10.94 10.50 -31.44
CA SER A 137 11.61 10.51 -32.75
C SER A 137 12.30 9.18 -33.08
N SER A 138 12.39 8.88 -34.38
CA SER A 138 13.06 7.67 -34.88
C SER A 138 14.52 7.55 -34.45
N SER A 139 15.22 8.68 -34.27
CA SER A 139 16.57 8.72 -33.72
C SER A 139 16.64 8.28 -32.27
N LEU A 140 15.71 8.73 -31.42
CA LEU A 140 15.66 8.33 -30.02
C LEU A 140 15.29 6.84 -29.90
N GLN A 141 14.31 6.37 -30.67
CA GLN A 141 13.97 4.95 -30.74
C GLN A 141 15.18 4.10 -31.18
N GLY A 142 15.96 4.57 -32.15
CA GLY A 142 17.21 3.92 -32.57
C GLY A 142 18.22 3.81 -31.42
N VAL A 143 18.41 4.86 -30.63
CA VAL A 143 19.26 4.83 -29.43
C VAL A 143 18.71 3.83 -28.41
N LEU A 144 17.42 3.90 -28.05
CA LEU A 144 16.77 3.00 -27.09
C LEU A 144 16.88 1.52 -27.49
N SER A 145 16.75 1.22 -28.78
CA SER A 145 16.82 -0.14 -29.30
C SER A 145 18.18 -0.80 -29.10
N GLU A 146 19.27 -0.03 -29.07
CA GLU A 146 20.62 -0.54 -28.78
C GLU A 146 20.79 -0.96 -27.32
N TYR A 147 19.95 -0.43 -26.45
CA TYR A 147 19.83 -0.84 -25.05
C TYR A 147 18.70 -1.86 -24.84
N GLY A 148 18.04 -2.28 -25.92
CA GLY A 148 17.04 -3.35 -25.91
C GLY A 148 15.61 -2.89 -25.60
N ILE A 149 15.32 -1.59 -25.64
CA ILE A 149 13.97 -1.04 -25.46
C ILE A 149 13.41 -0.69 -26.84
N THR A 150 12.25 -1.23 -27.22
CA THR A 150 11.62 -0.98 -28.53
C THR A 150 10.13 -0.67 -28.36
N TYR A 151 9.62 0.29 -29.11
CA TYR A 151 8.20 0.61 -29.19
C TYR A 151 7.47 -0.40 -30.08
N THR A 152 6.29 -0.86 -29.66
CA THR A 152 5.62 -2.00 -30.27
C THR A 152 4.52 -1.63 -31.27
N GLY A 153 3.96 -0.43 -31.15
CA GLY A 153 2.76 0.03 -31.84
C GLY A 153 1.45 -0.46 -31.23
N TYR A 154 1.48 -1.14 -30.08
CA TYR A 154 0.26 -1.55 -29.36
C TYR A 154 -0.13 -0.50 -28.32
N ILE A 155 -1.42 -0.16 -28.29
CA ILE A 155 -2.01 0.73 -27.29
C ILE A 155 -2.08 -0.02 -25.95
N ALA A 156 -1.53 0.60 -24.91
CA ALA A 156 -1.62 0.12 -23.53
C ALA A 156 -2.90 0.68 -22.86
N ALA A 157 -3.38 0.01 -21.81
CA ALA A 157 -4.55 0.46 -21.07
C ALA A 157 -4.26 1.74 -20.27
N PRO A 158 -5.08 2.79 -20.41
CA PRO A 158 -4.93 4.01 -19.62
C PRO A 158 -5.33 3.80 -18.16
N GLY A 159 -4.83 4.66 -17.28
CA GLY A 159 -5.25 4.75 -15.88
C GLY A 159 -4.15 4.46 -14.86
N PRO A 160 -4.52 4.34 -13.57
CA PRO A 160 -3.60 3.98 -12.51
C PRO A 160 -3.12 2.53 -12.66
N SER A 161 -1.83 2.29 -12.46
CA SER A 161 -1.22 0.96 -12.46
C SER A 161 -0.41 0.73 -11.19
N GLY A 162 -0.72 -0.38 -10.51
CA GLY A 162 0.09 -0.97 -9.44
C GLY A 162 0.99 -2.10 -9.93
N TYR A 163 0.99 -2.39 -11.24
CA TYR A 163 1.68 -3.53 -11.84
C TYR A 163 3.14 -3.18 -12.18
N PHE A 164 3.96 -3.01 -11.15
CA PHE A 164 5.38 -2.69 -11.31
C PHE A 164 6.27 -3.45 -10.34
N ASN A 165 7.56 -3.44 -10.63
CA ASN A 165 8.58 -3.95 -9.73
C ASN A 165 8.77 -2.99 -8.55
N SER A 166 8.04 -3.22 -7.45
CA SER A 166 8.14 -2.43 -6.20
C SER A 166 9.52 -2.47 -5.54
N SER A 167 10.40 -3.37 -5.99
CA SER A 167 11.80 -3.43 -5.55
C SER A 167 12.74 -2.54 -6.35
N HIS A 168 12.29 -2.01 -7.50
CA HIS A 168 13.10 -1.13 -8.33
C HIS A 168 13.27 0.23 -7.65
N PRO A 169 14.47 0.85 -7.64
CA PRO A 169 14.71 2.12 -6.95
C PRO A 169 13.74 3.24 -7.34
N ILE A 170 13.31 3.29 -8.61
CA ILE A 170 12.36 4.32 -9.05
C ILE A 170 10.94 4.16 -8.48
N MET A 171 10.60 2.97 -7.96
CA MET A 171 9.29 2.64 -7.41
C MET A 171 9.26 2.65 -5.87
N LEU A 172 10.31 3.13 -5.21
CA LEU A 172 10.34 3.19 -3.74
C LEU A 172 9.32 4.21 -3.22
N GLY A 173 8.40 3.76 -2.37
CA GLY A 173 7.31 4.59 -1.85
C GLY A 173 6.21 4.91 -2.87
N VAL A 174 6.24 4.28 -4.05
CA VAL A 174 5.21 4.41 -5.08
C VAL A 174 4.18 3.28 -4.89
N ASN A 175 2.90 3.64 -4.76
CA ASN A 175 1.78 2.70 -4.69
C ASN A 175 1.12 2.53 -6.06
N TYR A 176 0.95 3.65 -6.79
CA TYR A 176 0.40 3.66 -8.14
C TYR A 176 1.13 4.68 -9.01
N ILE A 177 1.31 4.34 -10.28
CA ILE A 177 1.69 5.30 -11.34
C ILE A 177 0.47 5.55 -12.22
N PHE A 178 0.37 6.72 -12.83
CA PHE A 178 -0.74 7.06 -13.73
C PHE A 178 -0.23 7.32 -15.14
N ALA A 179 -0.73 6.56 -16.11
CA ALA A 179 -0.49 6.76 -17.54
C ALA A 179 -1.83 7.12 -18.22
N PRO A 180 -2.01 8.35 -18.72
CA PRO A 180 -3.30 8.84 -19.19
C PRO A 180 -3.83 8.15 -20.45
N ASN A 181 -2.99 7.88 -21.45
CA ASN A 181 -3.42 7.34 -22.75
C ASN A 181 -2.21 6.81 -23.56
N PRO A 182 -1.56 5.72 -23.12
CA PRO A 182 -0.33 5.24 -23.74
C PRO A 182 -0.65 4.55 -25.08
N ILE A 183 -0.44 5.22 -26.21
CA ILE A 183 -0.79 4.69 -27.54
C ILE A 183 0.25 3.73 -28.11
N ASN A 184 1.41 3.56 -27.46
CA ASN A 184 2.50 2.76 -28.01
C ASN A 184 3.40 2.15 -26.92
N SER A 185 3.02 0.98 -26.41
CA SER A 185 3.75 0.25 -25.38
C SER A 185 5.14 -0.25 -25.79
N LEU A 186 5.91 -0.70 -24.79
CA LEU A 186 7.29 -1.13 -24.93
C LEU A 186 7.45 -2.65 -25.02
N TRP A 187 8.55 -3.06 -25.63
CA TRP A 187 9.10 -4.40 -25.58
C TRP A 187 10.55 -4.35 -25.14
N VAL A 188 10.95 -5.31 -24.30
CA VAL A 188 12.30 -5.37 -23.73
C VAL A 188 13.08 -6.60 -24.22
N THR A 189 14.35 -6.38 -24.49
CA THR A 189 15.37 -7.42 -24.71
C THR A 189 16.61 -7.04 -23.93
N HIS A 190 17.40 -8.02 -23.49
CA HIS A 190 18.63 -7.74 -22.76
C HIS A 190 19.55 -6.81 -23.59
N PRO A 191 20.13 -5.74 -23.02
CA PRO A 191 20.29 -5.47 -21.58
C PRO A 191 19.11 -4.83 -20.85
N ALA A 192 18.06 -4.40 -21.56
CA ALA A 192 16.88 -3.84 -20.92
C ALA A 192 16.09 -4.87 -20.10
N TYR A 193 15.33 -4.35 -19.15
CA TYR A 193 14.42 -5.08 -18.30
C TYR A 193 13.14 -4.29 -18.08
N TRP A 194 12.10 -5.04 -17.75
CA TRP A 194 10.78 -4.53 -17.40
C TRP A 194 10.79 -3.83 -16.04
N ILE A 195 10.04 -2.72 -15.91
CA ILE A 195 9.82 -2.02 -14.64
C ILE A 195 8.34 -1.91 -14.30
N ALA A 196 7.48 -1.49 -15.25
CA ALA A 196 6.05 -1.34 -15.02
C ALA A 196 5.21 -1.71 -16.25
N ASN A 197 4.00 -2.21 -15.98
CA ASN A 197 2.95 -2.43 -16.96
C ASN A 197 1.83 -1.39 -16.83
N ASP A 198 0.95 -1.40 -17.83
CA ASP A 198 -0.31 -0.67 -17.89
C ASP A 198 -1.36 -1.13 -16.86
N ALA A 199 -2.50 -0.45 -16.84
CA ALA A 199 -3.57 -0.66 -15.86
C ALA A 199 -4.24 -2.06 -15.94
N THR A 200 -4.06 -2.79 -17.05
CA THR A 200 -4.57 -4.16 -17.23
C THR A 200 -3.49 -5.23 -17.10
N ASN A 201 -2.24 -4.83 -16.82
CA ASN A 201 -1.08 -5.73 -16.71
C ASN A 201 -0.76 -6.50 -18.00
N GLU A 202 -1.07 -5.94 -19.17
CA GLU A 202 -0.88 -6.59 -20.48
C GLU A 202 0.35 -6.05 -21.21
N HIS A 203 0.63 -4.76 -21.08
CA HIS A 203 1.63 -4.06 -21.88
C HIS A 203 2.65 -3.31 -21.02
N ILE A 204 3.92 -3.33 -21.42
CA ILE A 204 5.00 -2.63 -20.70
C ILE A 204 4.90 -1.14 -20.98
N THR A 205 4.82 -0.33 -19.92
CA THR A 205 4.79 1.14 -20.01
C THR A 205 6.07 1.78 -19.52
N ILE A 206 6.86 1.08 -18.68
CA ILE A 206 8.17 1.56 -18.22
C ILE A 206 9.21 0.46 -18.35
N ALA A 207 10.32 0.78 -19.02
CA ALA A 207 11.47 -0.11 -19.19
C ALA A 207 12.78 0.62 -18.92
N GLY A 208 13.77 -0.11 -18.39
CA GLY A 208 15.09 0.44 -18.08
C GLY A 208 16.23 -0.46 -18.51
N ALA A 209 17.43 0.10 -18.61
CA ALA A 209 18.69 -0.61 -18.85
C ALA A 209 19.84 0.08 -18.10
N GLU A 210 20.80 -0.72 -17.61
CA GLU A 210 21.98 -0.22 -16.86
C GLU A 210 23.28 -0.68 -17.52
N THR A 211 23.48 -0.32 -18.79
CA THR A 211 24.70 -0.64 -19.54
C THR A 211 25.43 0.63 -19.94
N GLY A 212 26.65 0.83 -19.42
CA GLY A 212 27.44 2.04 -19.63
C GLY A 212 26.95 3.24 -18.79
N GLY A 213 25.64 3.46 -18.74
CA GLY A 213 24.93 4.42 -17.90
C GLY A 213 23.50 3.91 -17.64
N LYS A 214 22.58 4.81 -17.29
CA LYS A 214 21.17 4.44 -17.03
C LYS A 214 20.29 4.93 -18.15
N VAL A 215 19.51 4.04 -18.75
CA VAL A 215 18.57 4.36 -19.82
C VAL A 215 17.18 3.97 -19.35
N LEU A 216 16.23 4.88 -19.46
CA LEU A 216 14.84 4.70 -19.02
C LEU A 216 13.91 5.20 -20.12
N SER A 217 12.83 4.46 -20.35
CA SER A 217 11.74 4.86 -21.25
C SER A 217 10.41 4.78 -20.53
N LEU A 218 9.65 5.86 -20.54
CA LEU A 218 8.31 5.99 -19.99
C LEU A 218 7.36 6.25 -21.15
N SER A 219 6.55 5.26 -21.46
CA SER A 219 5.79 5.13 -22.69
C SER A 219 4.44 5.84 -22.66
N ASP A 220 4.43 7.09 -22.18
CA ASP A 220 3.29 8.02 -22.17
C ASP A 220 3.72 9.38 -21.60
N ASP A 221 2.78 10.32 -21.53
CA ASP A 221 2.88 11.66 -20.98
C ASP A 221 2.82 11.72 -19.44
N PHE A 222 3.54 10.82 -18.77
CA PHE A 222 3.66 10.83 -17.29
C PHE A 222 4.03 12.22 -16.74
N ALA A 223 4.81 13.00 -17.49
CA ALA A 223 5.22 14.36 -17.11
C ALA A 223 4.06 15.35 -17.03
N ALA A 224 3.04 15.22 -17.89
CA ALA A 224 1.84 16.05 -17.87
C ALA A 224 0.87 15.69 -16.72
N TYR A 225 0.99 14.46 -16.21
CA TYR A 225 0.21 13.93 -15.09
C TYR A 225 1.09 13.71 -13.86
N LEU A 226 2.01 14.65 -13.62
CA LEU A 226 2.99 14.59 -12.54
C LEU A 226 2.35 14.40 -11.15
N TYR A 227 1.19 15.02 -10.93
CA TYR A 227 0.50 15.03 -9.63
C TYR A 227 -0.58 13.95 -9.51
N GLU A 228 -0.78 13.13 -10.54
CA GLU A 228 -1.66 11.97 -10.47
C GLU A 228 -0.93 10.79 -9.84
N CYS A 229 -1.64 10.06 -8.97
CA CYS A 229 -1.09 8.97 -8.17
C CYS A 229 0.27 9.36 -7.52
N ASP A 230 1.27 8.48 -7.57
CA ASP A 230 2.60 8.70 -7.02
C ASP A 230 3.63 9.04 -8.11
N ASN A 231 3.21 9.54 -9.28
CA ASN A 231 4.12 9.91 -10.37
C ASN A 231 5.21 10.88 -9.90
N LYS A 232 4.86 11.87 -9.07
CA LYS A 232 5.80 12.82 -8.46
C LYS A 232 6.91 12.14 -7.64
N ILE A 233 6.57 11.08 -6.89
CA ILE A 233 7.52 10.30 -6.10
C ILE A 233 8.43 9.53 -7.06
N MET A 234 7.84 8.84 -8.06
CA MET A 234 8.58 8.13 -9.09
C MET A 234 9.61 9.05 -9.79
N PHE A 235 9.20 10.23 -10.25
CA PHE A 235 10.10 11.18 -10.91
C PHE A 235 11.27 11.65 -10.02
N LYS A 236 11.03 11.86 -8.72
CA LYS A 236 12.14 12.14 -7.79
C LYS A 236 13.10 10.95 -7.73
N ASN A 237 12.58 9.74 -7.56
CA ASN A 237 13.38 8.54 -7.45
C ASN A 237 14.16 8.24 -8.74
N ILE A 238 13.64 8.63 -9.92
CA ILE A 238 14.34 8.50 -11.19
C ILE A 238 15.65 9.30 -11.18
N VAL A 239 15.62 10.55 -10.68
CA VAL A 239 16.83 11.36 -10.56
C VAL A 239 17.82 10.70 -9.59
N ASP A 240 17.36 10.31 -8.40
CA ASP A 240 18.20 9.66 -7.38
C ASP A 240 18.83 8.36 -7.92
N TRP A 241 18.05 7.57 -8.66
CA TRP A 241 18.52 6.33 -9.30
C TRP A 241 19.53 6.59 -10.43
N MET A 242 19.38 7.67 -11.20
CA MET A 242 20.29 8.03 -12.30
C MET A 242 21.59 8.68 -11.79
N THR A 243 21.57 9.34 -10.64
CA THR A 243 22.74 10.01 -10.05
C THR A 243 23.02 9.52 -8.62
N PRO A 244 23.31 8.21 -8.42
CA PRO A 244 23.51 7.68 -7.08
C PRO A 244 24.80 8.24 -6.45
N TYR A 245 24.72 8.55 -5.16
CA TYR A 245 25.88 8.95 -4.35
C TYR A 245 26.85 7.77 -4.16
N GLU A 246 28.08 8.06 -3.74
CA GLU A 246 29.05 7.00 -3.43
C GLU A 246 28.59 6.15 -2.25
N HIS A 247 28.11 6.81 -1.19
CA HIS A 247 27.54 6.22 0.02
C HIS A 247 26.14 6.81 0.23
N ASP A 248 25.13 5.94 0.34
CA ASP A 248 23.73 6.33 0.55
C ASP A 248 22.92 5.13 1.09
N VAL A 249 22.44 5.27 2.33
CA VAL A 249 21.53 4.33 2.99
C VAL A 249 20.19 4.98 3.29
N ALA A 250 19.12 4.41 2.77
CA ALA A 250 17.77 4.93 2.97
C ALA A 250 16.96 4.02 3.89
N ALA A 251 16.13 4.60 4.77
CA ALA A 251 15.15 3.85 5.55
C ALA A 251 13.73 4.16 5.04
N PHE A 252 12.90 3.13 4.93
CA PHE A 252 11.48 3.23 4.62
C PHE A 252 10.69 2.50 5.69
N LEU A 253 9.65 3.14 6.22
CA LEU A 253 8.80 2.63 7.27
C LEU A 253 7.39 2.44 6.71
N HIS A 254 6.86 1.23 6.83
CA HIS A 254 5.45 0.94 6.59
C HIS A 254 4.77 0.56 7.90
N CYS A 255 3.77 1.33 8.30
CA CYS A 255 2.99 1.10 9.51
C CYS A 255 1.52 1.48 9.30
N PRO A 256 0.58 0.90 10.06
CA PRO A 256 -0.84 1.22 9.93
C PRO A 256 -1.14 2.67 10.34
N LYS A 257 -2.12 3.29 9.70
CA LYS A 257 -2.60 4.64 10.08
C LYS A 257 -3.30 4.65 11.44
N PHE A 258 -3.88 3.51 11.83
CA PHE A 258 -4.75 3.36 12.98
C PHE A 258 -4.45 2.07 13.76
N ALA A 259 -4.57 2.13 15.08
CA ALA A 259 -4.47 0.97 15.98
C ALA A 259 -5.41 1.14 17.18
N GLU A 260 -5.81 0.05 17.85
CA GLU A 260 -6.49 0.15 19.15
C GLU A 260 -5.49 -0.04 20.31
N PRO A 261 -5.79 0.48 21.50
CA PRO A 261 -5.01 0.17 22.69
C PRO A 261 -5.00 -1.34 22.97
N GLY A 262 -3.81 -1.92 23.10
CA GLY A 262 -3.59 -3.35 23.34
C GLY A 262 -3.39 -4.18 22.07
N ASP A 263 -3.78 -3.66 20.90
CA ASP A 263 -3.50 -4.32 19.62
C ASP A 263 -2.00 -4.45 19.41
N THR A 264 -1.57 -5.53 18.77
CA THR A 264 -0.19 -5.67 18.29
C THR A 264 -0.16 -5.38 16.80
N VAL A 265 0.55 -4.31 16.41
CA VAL A 265 0.72 -3.90 15.02
C VAL A 265 2.15 -4.13 14.53
N SER A 266 2.28 -4.48 13.25
CA SER A 266 3.58 -4.68 12.61
C SER A 266 4.12 -3.37 12.04
N LEU A 267 5.32 -2.98 12.47
CA LEU A 267 6.12 -1.93 11.86
C LEU A 267 7.11 -2.62 10.91
N ASN A 268 6.94 -2.42 9.61
CA ASN A 268 7.82 -3.00 8.59
C ASN A 268 8.81 -1.96 8.11
N ILE A 269 10.09 -2.18 8.36
CA ILE A 269 11.17 -1.27 7.99
C ILE A 269 12.01 -1.91 6.91
N THR A 270 12.30 -1.16 5.86
CA THR A 270 13.25 -1.56 4.82
C THR A 270 14.40 -0.57 4.76
N VAL A 271 15.62 -1.08 4.88
CA VAL A 271 16.86 -0.29 4.72
C VAL A 271 17.49 -0.66 3.39
N TYR A 272 17.65 0.32 2.50
CA TYR A 272 18.29 0.16 1.19
C TYR A 272 19.72 0.72 1.22
N ASN A 273 20.61 0.09 0.47
CA ASN A 273 21.84 0.73 0.02
C ASN A 273 21.62 1.23 -1.42
N LEU A 274 21.42 2.53 -1.56
CA LEU A 274 21.23 3.23 -2.84
C LEU A 274 22.55 3.77 -3.39
N GLY A 275 23.62 3.73 -2.60
CA GLY A 275 24.94 4.17 -2.98
C GLY A 275 25.68 3.19 -3.90
N LYS A 276 26.85 3.61 -4.38
CA LYS A 276 27.74 2.79 -5.23
C LYS A 276 28.61 1.83 -4.41
N SER A 277 28.86 2.14 -3.15
CA SER A 277 29.73 1.37 -2.26
C SER A 277 28.96 0.40 -1.36
N ASN A 278 29.60 -0.74 -1.03
CA ASN A 278 29.05 -1.66 -0.02
C ASN A 278 29.19 -1.05 1.37
N GLU A 279 28.15 -1.20 2.20
CA GLU A 279 28.15 -0.69 3.56
C GLU A 279 28.28 -1.81 4.60
N SER A 280 28.81 -1.47 5.77
CA SER A 280 29.00 -2.42 6.88
C SER A 280 28.66 -1.80 8.22
N ASN A 281 28.15 -2.64 9.14
CA ASN A 281 27.69 -2.23 10.47
C ASN A 281 26.70 -1.05 10.42
N VAL A 282 25.76 -1.10 9.48
CA VAL A 282 24.71 -0.09 9.33
C VAL A 282 23.76 -0.22 10.52
N GLU A 283 23.59 0.86 11.30
CA GLU A 283 22.72 0.88 12.49
C GLU A 283 21.34 1.41 12.13
N LEU A 284 20.31 0.59 12.31
CA LEU A 284 18.90 0.98 12.22
C LEU A 284 18.32 1.17 13.63
N ARG A 285 17.68 2.30 13.87
CA ARG A 285 16.98 2.62 15.12
C ARG A 285 15.51 2.88 14.85
N ILE A 286 14.65 2.32 15.68
CA ILE A 286 13.20 2.53 15.60
C ILE A 286 12.77 3.32 16.84
N PHE A 287 12.00 4.38 16.62
CA PHE A 287 11.49 5.24 17.68
C PHE A 287 9.97 5.27 17.66
N VAL A 288 9.38 5.28 18.85
CA VAL A 288 7.99 5.66 19.08
C VAL A 288 8.01 6.92 19.93
N ASN A 289 7.47 8.00 19.38
CA ASN A 289 7.67 9.37 19.83
C ASN A 289 9.16 9.72 19.93
N SER A 290 9.66 9.92 21.15
CA SER A 290 11.08 10.21 21.41
C SER A 290 11.81 9.04 22.06
N THR A 291 11.13 7.91 22.28
CA THR A 291 11.70 6.72 22.93
C THR A 291 12.16 5.74 21.87
N GLN A 292 13.43 5.36 21.91
CA GLN A 292 13.97 4.29 21.06
C GLN A 292 13.44 2.95 21.56
N ILE A 293 12.75 2.21 20.69
CA ILE A 293 12.17 0.90 21.00
C ILE A 293 13.02 -0.26 20.47
N GLU A 294 13.88 0.00 19.49
CA GLU A 294 14.73 -1.04 18.87
C GLU A 294 16.03 -0.45 18.29
N ASN A 295 17.09 -1.26 18.26
CA ASN A 295 18.37 -0.95 17.62
C ASN A 295 18.97 -2.21 16.95
N ILE A 296 19.00 -2.22 15.63
CA ILE A 296 19.44 -3.35 14.80
C ILE A 296 20.74 -2.96 14.09
N THR A 297 21.76 -3.81 14.19
CA THR A 297 22.98 -3.67 13.38
C THR A 297 22.92 -4.62 12.19
N ILE A 298 23.00 -4.07 10.98
CA ILE A 298 23.10 -4.81 9.73
C ILE A 298 24.61 -4.96 9.41
N PRO A 299 25.20 -6.16 9.54
CA PRO A 299 26.65 -6.33 9.43
C PRO A 299 27.21 -5.95 8.06
N GLN A 300 26.43 -6.21 7.01
CA GLN A 300 26.79 -5.92 5.63
C GLN A 300 25.53 -5.62 4.80
N LEU A 301 25.59 -4.56 4.01
CA LEU A 301 24.54 -4.18 3.07
C LEU A 301 25.18 -3.88 1.72
N LEU A 302 25.09 -4.84 0.80
CA LEU A 302 25.72 -4.73 -0.52
C LEU A 302 25.05 -3.64 -1.36
N THR A 303 25.79 -3.06 -2.30
CA THR A 303 25.30 -2.10 -3.30
C THR A 303 24.01 -2.63 -3.96
N GLY A 304 22.95 -1.81 -3.97
CA GLY A 304 21.64 -2.16 -4.55
C GLY A 304 20.85 -3.21 -3.78
N SER A 305 21.33 -3.68 -2.64
CA SER A 305 20.61 -4.64 -1.78
C SER A 305 19.78 -3.92 -0.71
N ARG A 306 18.87 -4.68 -0.08
CA ARG A 306 18.04 -4.21 1.04
C ARG A 306 18.06 -5.16 2.23
N ASN A 307 17.81 -4.62 3.40
CA ASN A 307 17.46 -5.37 4.60
C ASN A 307 16.01 -5.06 4.97
N VAL A 308 15.22 -6.09 5.29
CA VAL A 308 13.85 -5.94 5.77
C VAL A 308 13.81 -6.40 7.22
N SER A 309 13.24 -5.56 8.09
CA SER A 309 13.07 -5.82 9.51
C SER A 309 11.62 -5.55 9.90
N THR A 310 11.04 -6.40 10.75
CA THR A 310 9.68 -6.21 11.28
C THR A 310 9.73 -6.13 12.79
N TYR A 311 9.10 -5.10 13.36
CA TYR A 311 8.96 -4.93 14.79
C TYR A 311 7.48 -4.98 15.19
N GLN A 312 7.15 -5.74 16.23
CA GLN A 312 5.79 -5.82 16.77
C GLN A 312 5.61 -4.78 17.86
N TRP A 313 4.74 -3.81 17.64
CA TRP A 313 4.48 -2.72 18.57
C TRP A 313 3.05 -2.80 19.11
N SER A 314 2.90 -2.76 20.42
CA SER A 314 1.60 -2.80 21.09
C SER A 314 1.37 -1.52 21.91
N PRO A 315 0.71 -0.49 21.34
CA PRO A 315 0.39 0.72 22.10
C PRO A 315 -0.63 0.44 23.20
N SER A 316 -0.44 0.98 24.40
CA SER A 316 -1.36 0.76 25.53
C SER A 316 -2.32 1.93 25.80
N GLU A 317 -2.07 3.10 25.22
CA GLU A 317 -2.84 4.31 25.48
C GLU A 317 -3.33 4.92 24.16
N GLU A 318 -4.48 5.57 24.21
CA GLU A 318 -4.97 6.35 23.08
C GLU A 318 -4.08 7.59 22.86
N GLY A 319 -3.85 7.94 21.61
CA GLY A 319 -3.02 9.09 21.26
C GLY A 319 -2.54 9.05 19.82
N VAL A 320 -1.82 10.10 19.42
CA VAL A 320 -1.12 10.13 18.13
C VAL A 320 0.35 9.88 18.42
N TYR A 321 0.88 8.78 17.87
CA TYR A 321 2.24 8.34 18.06
C TYR A 321 3.06 8.64 16.81
N ASN A 322 4.22 9.25 16.99
CA ASN A 322 5.20 9.44 15.93
C ASN A 322 6.09 8.21 15.86
N VAL A 323 5.93 7.38 14.83
CA VAL A 323 6.79 6.23 14.59
C VAL A 323 7.85 6.64 13.58
N THR A 324 9.12 6.49 13.94
CA THR A 324 10.26 6.85 13.08
C THR A 324 11.16 5.64 12.89
N ALA A 325 11.51 5.32 11.65
CA ALA A 325 12.66 4.50 11.32
C ALA A 325 13.84 5.43 10.97
N TYR A 326 15.00 5.19 11.56
CA TYR A 326 16.20 6.00 11.33
C TYR A 326 17.41 5.10 11.17
N VAL A 327 17.95 5.05 9.94
CA VAL A 327 19.26 4.45 9.69
C VAL A 327 20.34 5.51 9.96
N LEU A 328 21.35 5.19 10.76
CA LEU A 328 22.42 6.15 11.02
C LEU A 328 23.24 6.39 9.76
N PRO A 329 23.69 7.63 9.52
CA PRO A 329 24.57 7.91 8.41
C PRO A 329 25.85 7.08 8.45
N VAL A 330 26.21 6.47 7.34
CA VAL A 330 27.48 5.76 7.19
C VAL A 330 28.62 6.76 6.96
N PRO A 331 29.89 6.41 7.23
CA PRO A 331 31.00 7.33 7.05
C PRO A 331 31.07 7.89 5.62
N SER A 332 31.09 9.21 5.49
CA SER A 332 31.15 9.93 4.19
C SER A 332 29.86 9.91 3.35
N GLU A 333 28.75 9.45 3.92
CA GLU A 333 27.43 9.69 3.35
C GLU A 333 27.11 11.19 3.36
N LYS A 334 26.71 11.70 2.20
CA LYS A 334 26.46 13.13 1.99
C LYS A 334 24.98 13.48 2.02
N TYR A 335 24.16 12.59 1.50
CA TYR A 335 22.72 12.73 1.47
C TYR A 335 22.16 11.93 2.64
N ILE A 336 21.58 12.62 3.62
CA ILE A 336 21.10 12.01 4.87
C ILE A 336 19.59 12.17 5.07
N ASP A 337 18.91 12.81 4.13
CA ASP A 337 17.49 13.15 4.27
C ASP A 337 16.60 11.90 4.13
N ASN A 338 17.02 10.93 3.31
CA ASN A 338 16.36 9.63 3.13
C ASN A 338 16.72 8.60 4.21
N ASN A 339 17.62 8.93 5.13
CA ASN A 339 18.01 8.05 6.23
C ASN A 339 16.92 7.96 7.31
N ARG A 340 15.91 8.83 7.26
CA ARG A 340 14.84 8.91 8.26
C ARG A 340 13.49 8.93 7.58
N ASP A 341 12.63 8.00 7.99
CA ASP A 341 11.24 7.96 7.60
C ASP A 341 10.32 7.98 8.83
N MET A 342 9.22 8.73 8.73
CA MET A 342 8.35 9.05 9.86
C MET A 342 6.88 9.03 9.49
N HIS A 343 6.10 8.28 10.27
CA HIS A 343 4.66 8.19 10.14
C HIS A 343 3.96 8.47 11.46
N LEU A 344 2.73 8.99 11.37
CA LEU A 344 1.85 9.16 12.53
C LEU A 344 0.86 8.02 12.59
N VAL A 345 0.81 7.34 13.73
CA VAL A 345 -0.18 6.29 14.01
C VAL A 345 -1.18 6.81 15.05
N LYS A 346 -2.46 6.82 14.71
CA LYS A 346 -3.52 7.21 15.63
C LYS A 346 -4.05 5.99 16.37
N VAL A 347 -3.77 5.93 17.66
CA VAL A 347 -4.27 4.89 18.57
C VAL A 347 -5.55 5.38 19.21
N LYS A 348 -6.65 4.64 19.01
CA LYS A 348 -7.95 4.91 19.63
C LYS A 348 -8.82 3.66 19.60
N THR A 349 -9.73 3.52 20.55
CA THR A 349 -10.78 2.50 20.48
C THR A 349 -11.78 2.84 19.36
N PHE A 350 -12.16 1.86 18.58
CA PHE A 350 -13.14 2.00 17.50
C PHE A 350 -14.54 1.56 17.95
N PRO A 351 -15.59 2.23 17.45
CA PRO A 351 -16.96 1.77 17.65
C PRO A 351 -17.27 0.58 16.73
N ASP A 352 -18.43 -0.05 16.93
CA ASP A 352 -18.85 -1.23 16.14
C ASP A 352 -19.19 -0.89 14.67
N ILE A 353 -19.46 0.39 14.35
CA ILE A 353 -19.90 0.84 13.02
C ILE A 353 -18.83 1.70 12.35
N LEU A 354 -18.50 1.35 11.10
CA LEU A 354 -17.74 2.18 10.17
C LEU A 354 -18.67 2.72 9.10
N ILE A 355 -18.54 3.99 8.75
CA ILE A 355 -19.05 4.57 7.51
C ILE A 355 -17.85 4.83 6.60
N VAL A 356 -17.82 4.20 5.44
CA VAL A 356 -16.89 4.51 4.36
C VAL A 356 -17.63 5.39 3.36
N SER A 357 -17.16 6.63 3.22
CA SER A 357 -17.56 7.53 2.16
C SER A 357 -16.61 7.33 0.99
N ASP A 358 -17.07 6.56 0.01
CA ASP A 358 -16.40 6.27 -1.25
C ASP A 358 -16.66 7.45 -2.20
N ASP A 359 -15.79 8.46 -2.10
CA ASP A 359 -16.00 9.78 -2.68
C ASP A 359 -14.89 10.20 -3.65
N ASP A 360 -14.11 9.23 -4.14
CA ASP A 360 -13.00 9.40 -5.06
C ASP A 360 -13.19 8.74 -6.44
N ALA A 361 -14.37 8.19 -6.70
CA ALA A 361 -14.83 7.87 -8.05
C ALA A 361 -14.85 9.11 -8.97
N HIS A 362 -14.81 8.87 -10.29
CA HIS A 362 -14.46 9.92 -11.26
C HIS A 362 -15.47 11.06 -11.36
N SER A 363 -16.76 10.78 -11.14
CA SER A 363 -17.84 11.78 -11.34
C SER A 363 -19.01 11.53 -10.39
N CYS A 364 -19.71 12.60 -10.02
CA CYS A 364 -20.94 12.59 -9.22
C CYS A 364 -21.82 13.82 -9.52
N ILE A 365 -23.08 13.84 -9.04
CA ILE A 365 -23.94 15.04 -9.08
C ILE A 365 -24.04 15.67 -7.68
N PHE A 366 -24.39 14.88 -6.66
CA PHE A 366 -24.58 15.29 -5.28
C PHE A 366 -23.53 14.71 -4.33
N GLY A 367 -22.92 13.59 -4.70
CA GLY A 367 -21.91 12.86 -3.95
C GLY A 367 -22.49 11.72 -3.09
N THR A 368 -21.73 11.31 -2.08
CA THR A 368 -22.12 10.23 -1.17
C THR A 368 -23.25 10.65 -0.23
N SER A 369 -23.94 9.65 0.34
CA SER A 369 -24.98 9.84 1.36
C SER A 369 -24.41 9.93 2.79
N LEU A 370 -23.14 10.34 2.95
CA LEU A 370 -22.47 10.39 4.26
C LEU A 370 -23.27 11.20 5.29
N GLY A 371 -23.74 12.40 4.92
CA GLY A 371 -24.48 13.28 5.84
C GLY A 371 -25.78 12.65 6.32
N GLU A 372 -26.45 11.90 5.47
CA GLU A 372 -27.68 11.19 5.77
C GLU A 372 -27.46 10.08 6.78
N PHE A 373 -26.44 9.24 6.58
CA PHE A 373 -26.07 8.19 7.53
C PHE A 373 -25.63 8.76 8.87
N GLU A 374 -24.76 9.78 8.90
CA GLU A 374 -24.33 10.44 10.12
C GLU A 374 -25.51 11.02 10.92
N SER A 375 -26.45 11.66 10.22
CA SER A 375 -27.63 12.26 10.86
C SER A 375 -28.52 11.24 11.55
N ILE A 376 -28.66 10.05 10.96
CA ILE A 376 -29.53 8.98 11.48
C ILE A 376 -28.83 8.24 12.62
N LEU A 377 -27.58 7.83 12.43
CA LEU A 377 -26.82 7.12 13.46
C LEU A 377 -26.67 7.97 14.72
N THR A 378 -26.38 9.27 14.57
CA THR A 378 -26.33 10.21 15.69
C THR A 378 -27.69 10.34 16.40
N ALA A 379 -28.80 10.40 15.63
CA ALA A 379 -30.14 10.52 16.20
C ALA A 379 -30.59 9.27 16.98
N GLU A 380 -30.14 8.09 16.55
CA GLU A 380 -30.40 6.80 17.22
C GLU A 380 -29.39 6.48 18.33
N GLY A 381 -28.35 7.31 18.50
CA GLY A 381 -27.36 7.17 19.57
C GLY A 381 -26.28 6.14 19.30
N TYR A 382 -26.04 5.79 18.03
CA TYR A 382 -24.91 4.96 17.63
C TYR A 382 -23.62 5.77 17.60
N GLU A 383 -22.54 5.18 18.10
CA GLU A 383 -21.18 5.64 17.83
C GLU A 383 -20.69 5.03 16.51
N TYR A 384 -19.98 5.82 15.71
CA TYR A 384 -19.45 5.37 14.43
C TYR A 384 -18.10 6.04 14.12
N PHE A 385 -17.32 5.43 13.24
CA PHE A 385 -16.13 6.02 12.64
C PHE A 385 -16.41 6.37 11.19
N VAL A 386 -15.82 7.46 10.68
CA VAL A 386 -15.92 7.84 9.27
C VAL A 386 -14.55 7.67 8.61
N TRP A 387 -14.52 6.87 7.56
CA TRP A 387 -13.43 6.77 6.61
C TRP A 387 -13.82 7.50 5.33
N LYS A 388 -12.94 8.37 4.84
CA LYS A 388 -13.18 9.17 3.65
C LYS A 388 -12.10 8.87 2.63
N GLU A 389 -12.44 8.25 1.51
CA GLU A 389 -11.46 7.66 0.60
C GLU A 389 -10.63 8.71 -0.13
N SER A 390 -11.24 9.83 -0.54
CA SER A 390 -10.49 10.96 -1.13
C SER A 390 -9.40 11.55 -0.21
N VAL A 391 -9.40 11.22 1.09
CA VAL A 391 -8.42 11.68 2.07
C VAL A 391 -7.50 10.55 2.56
N LEU A 392 -8.05 9.34 2.74
CA LEU A 392 -7.35 8.22 3.38
C LEU A 392 -6.97 7.10 2.41
N GLY A 393 -7.41 7.17 1.14
CA GLY A 393 -7.37 6.09 0.16
C GLY A 393 -8.25 4.90 0.56
N ASN A 394 -8.14 3.80 -0.18
CA ASN A 394 -8.87 2.57 0.13
C ASN A 394 -8.59 2.06 1.57
N PRO A 395 -9.61 1.74 2.38
CA PRO A 395 -9.42 1.16 3.70
C PRO A 395 -8.84 -0.25 3.57
N PRO A 396 -7.72 -0.57 4.24
CA PRO A 396 -7.17 -1.91 4.18
C PRO A 396 -8.07 -2.89 4.96
N LEU A 397 -8.06 -4.17 4.56
CA LEU A 397 -8.85 -5.23 5.22
C LEU A 397 -8.64 -5.26 6.74
N GLU A 398 -7.39 -5.13 7.20
CA GLU A 398 -7.03 -5.11 8.63
C GLU A 398 -7.72 -4.00 9.43
N PHE A 399 -8.12 -2.92 8.76
CA PHE A 399 -8.88 -1.84 9.35
C PHE A 399 -10.38 -2.16 9.36
N LEU A 400 -10.94 -2.65 8.24
CA LEU A 400 -12.35 -3.03 8.17
C LEU A 400 -12.70 -4.10 9.22
N THR A 401 -11.80 -5.07 9.45
CA THR A 401 -11.99 -6.15 10.44
C THR A 401 -12.10 -5.67 11.89
N LYS A 402 -11.88 -4.38 12.18
CA LYS A 402 -12.10 -3.78 13.50
C LYS A 402 -13.56 -3.41 13.75
N PHE A 403 -14.39 -3.43 12.72
CA PHE A 403 -15.79 -3.02 12.77
C PHE A 403 -16.70 -4.23 12.52
N LYS A 404 -17.86 -4.24 13.19
CA LYS A 404 -18.89 -5.26 12.99
C LYS A 404 -19.72 -4.99 11.74
N VAL A 405 -19.99 -3.70 11.49
CA VAL A 405 -20.76 -3.25 10.34
C VAL A 405 -19.99 -2.17 9.58
N VAL A 406 -19.85 -2.37 8.27
CA VAL A 406 -19.33 -1.38 7.34
C VAL A 406 -20.50 -0.86 6.50
N ILE A 407 -20.79 0.42 6.62
CA ILE A 407 -21.70 1.15 5.74
C ILE A 407 -20.83 1.74 4.63
N TRP A 408 -20.99 1.25 3.40
CA TRP A 408 -20.28 1.72 2.23
C TRP A 408 -21.22 2.57 1.38
N THR A 409 -20.97 3.88 1.32
CA THR A 409 -21.83 4.83 0.60
C THR A 409 -21.08 5.47 -0.55
N CYS A 410 -21.60 5.20 -1.75
CA CYS A 410 -21.17 5.81 -3.01
C CYS A 410 -22.17 6.91 -3.43
N GLY A 411 -23.41 6.92 -2.91
CA GLY A 411 -24.43 7.88 -3.33
C GLY A 411 -24.67 7.84 -4.84
N ASP A 412 -24.39 8.95 -5.54
CA ASP A 412 -24.49 9.06 -7.01
C ASP A 412 -23.14 9.19 -7.74
N TYR A 413 -22.08 8.62 -7.16
CA TYR A 413 -20.82 8.49 -7.86
C TYR A 413 -20.87 7.37 -8.91
N TRP A 414 -20.22 7.58 -10.06
CA TRP A 414 -20.09 6.60 -11.15
C TRP A 414 -18.69 6.62 -11.79
N ALA A 415 -18.44 5.67 -12.71
CA ALA A 415 -17.17 5.45 -13.39
C ALA A 415 -16.05 5.10 -12.40
N GLY A 416 -16.35 4.14 -11.53
CA GLY A 416 -15.51 3.66 -10.44
C GLY A 416 -16.18 3.79 -9.08
N ALA A 417 -17.52 3.69 -9.00
CA ALA A 417 -18.30 3.87 -7.77
C ALA A 417 -17.82 2.99 -6.60
N VAL A 418 -17.35 1.77 -6.91
CA VAL A 418 -16.53 0.94 -6.02
C VAL A 418 -15.36 0.46 -6.85
N ASP A 419 -14.13 0.78 -6.47
CA ASP A 419 -12.96 0.42 -7.27
C ASP A 419 -12.59 -1.08 -7.13
N PRO A 420 -11.76 -1.65 -8.04
CA PRO A 420 -11.41 -3.08 -7.98
C PRO A 420 -10.74 -3.54 -6.67
N LYS A 421 -10.00 -2.67 -5.98
CA LYS A 421 -9.34 -2.95 -4.70
C LYS A 421 -10.33 -2.89 -3.55
N ASP A 422 -11.27 -1.96 -3.57
CA ASP A 422 -12.36 -1.91 -2.60
C ASP A 422 -13.28 -3.11 -2.73
N ALA A 423 -13.66 -3.44 -3.97
CA ALA A 423 -14.45 -4.63 -4.27
C ALA A 423 -13.81 -5.92 -3.70
N LEU A 424 -12.50 -6.10 -3.93
CA LEU A 424 -11.74 -7.23 -3.38
C LEU A 424 -11.69 -7.20 -1.85
N THR A 425 -11.50 -6.02 -1.26
CA THR A 425 -11.40 -5.85 0.20
C THR A 425 -12.73 -6.12 0.89
N LEU A 426 -13.85 -5.66 0.32
CA LEU A 426 -15.20 -5.92 0.79
C LEU A 426 -15.58 -7.40 0.66
N GLU A 427 -15.19 -8.05 -0.44
CA GLU A 427 -15.37 -9.50 -0.60
C GLU A 427 -14.63 -10.27 0.50
N GLN A 428 -13.39 -9.90 0.81
CA GLN A 428 -12.62 -10.51 1.90
C GLN A 428 -13.20 -10.21 3.29
N TYR A 429 -13.67 -8.98 3.51
CA TYR A 429 -14.30 -8.59 4.77
C TYR A 429 -15.58 -9.39 5.02
N LEU A 430 -16.45 -9.50 4.01
CA LEU A 430 -17.67 -10.29 4.07
C LEU A 430 -17.38 -11.78 4.28
N ALA A 431 -16.39 -12.33 3.57
CA ALA A 431 -15.96 -13.72 3.73
C ALA A 431 -15.40 -14.03 5.13
N ASN A 432 -14.91 -13.02 5.85
CA ASN A 432 -14.44 -13.12 7.23
C ASN A 432 -15.53 -12.85 8.29
N GLY A 433 -16.81 -12.84 7.89
CA GLY A 433 -17.94 -12.63 8.81
C GLY A 433 -18.39 -11.18 8.98
N GLY A 434 -17.74 -10.23 8.32
CA GLY A 434 -18.06 -8.80 8.39
C GLY A 434 -19.39 -8.46 7.72
N CYS A 435 -20.19 -7.58 8.31
CA CYS A 435 -21.51 -7.21 7.77
C CYS A 435 -21.46 -5.90 7.00
N ILE A 436 -22.15 -5.83 5.85
CA ILE A 436 -22.08 -4.69 4.93
C ILE A 436 -23.46 -4.08 4.69
N LEU A 437 -23.58 -2.76 4.81
CA LEU A 437 -24.64 -1.99 4.18
C LEU A 437 -24.02 -1.29 2.96
N LEU A 438 -24.36 -1.74 1.76
CA LEU A 438 -23.89 -1.19 0.51
C LEU A 438 -24.94 -0.22 -0.05
N GLU A 439 -24.54 0.97 -0.48
CA GLU A 439 -25.45 1.99 -0.98
C GLU A 439 -24.83 2.79 -2.12
N GLY A 440 -25.55 2.86 -3.24
CA GLY A 440 -25.18 3.69 -4.40
C GLY A 440 -26.01 3.33 -5.63
N GLU A 441 -26.30 4.33 -6.46
CA GLU A 441 -27.09 4.11 -7.68
C GLU A 441 -26.33 3.49 -8.84
N ASP A 442 -25.02 3.69 -8.95
CA ASP A 442 -24.23 3.24 -10.11
C ASP A 442 -23.29 2.06 -9.81
N ILE A 443 -23.41 1.46 -8.61
CA ILE A 443 -22.59 0.30 -8.22
C ILE A 443 -22.86 -0.88 -9.17
N GLY A 444 -24.12 -1.14 -9.50
CA GLY A 444 -24.48 -2.18 -10.46
C GLY A 444 -24.05 -1.82 -11.88
N TYR A 445 -24.21 -0.58 -12.32
CA TYR A 445 -23.82 -0.15 -13.66
C TYR A 445 -22.32 -0.34 -13.92
N ASP A 446 -21.48 0.06 -12.97
CA ASP A 446 -20.02 -0.01 -13.08
C ASP A 446 -19.52 -1.47 -13.04
N HIS A 447 -20.06 -2.31 -12.16
CA HIS A 447 -19.61 -3.70 -12.00
C HIS A 447 -20.29 -4.71 -12.92
N ARG A 448 -21.49 -4.40 -13.42
CA ARG A 448 -22.34 -5.27 -14.24
C ARG A 448 -22.59 -6.65 -13.62
N TYR A 449 -21.88 -7.67 -14.11
CA TYR A 449 -22.08 -9.09 -13.78
C TYR A 449 -20.79 -9.73 -13.27
N ASP A 450 -19.98 -8.99 -12.53
CA ASP A 450 -18.71 -9.47 -12.00
C ASP A 450 -18.87 -10.22 -10.66
N ASN A 451 -17.73 -10.60 -10.08
CA ASN A 451 -17.69 -11.32 -8.82
C ASN A 451 -18.18 -10.45 -7.65
N PHE A 452 -17.94 -9.14 -7.68
CA PHE A 452 -18.36 -8.25 -6.60
C PHE A 452 -19.89 -8.21 -6.50
N MET A 453 -20.58 -8.03 -7.63
CA MET A 453 -22.04 -8.06 -7.65
C MET A 453 -22.59 -9.41 -7.19
N TYR A 454 -21.96 -10.52 -7.59
CA TYR A 454 -22.40 -11.87 -7.23
C TYR A 454 -22.09 -12.26 -5.77
N ASN A 455 -20.90 -11.93 -5.25
CA ASN A 455 -20.39 -12.39 -3.95
C ASN A 455 -20.61 -11.38 -2.82
N VAL A 456 -20.74 -10.09 -3.13
CA VAL A 456 -20.90 -9.02 -2.12
C VAL A 456 -22.28 -8.39 -2.21
N ALA A 457 -22.69 -7.84 -3.36
CA ALA A 457 -24.01 -7.23 -3.47
C ALA A 457 -25.16 -8.26 -3.45
N HIS A 458 -24.84 -9.54 -3.71
CA HIS A 458 -25.80 -10.63 -3.89
C HIS A 458 -26.91 -10.25 -4.88
N ALA A 459 -26.52 -9.55 -5.94
CA ALA A 459 -27.41 -9.06 -6.99
C ALA A 459 -26.73 -9.10 -8.36
N PHE A 460 -27.51 -9.04 -9.43
CA PHE A 460 -27.02 -8.73 -10.78
C PHE A 460 -27.61 -7.40 -11.23
N TYR A 461 -26.80 -6.60 -11.91
CA TYR A 461 -27.27 -5.41 -12.60
C TYR A 461 -28.22 -5.76 -13.75
N SER A 462 -29.27 -4.96 -13.91
CA SER A 462 -30.28 -5.15 -14.96
C SER A 462 -30.57 -3.89 -15.77
N VAL A 463 -30.68 -2.72 -15.16
CA VAL A 463 -30.93 -1.45 -15.86
C VAL A 463 -30.36 -0.26 -15.08
N ASP A 464 -29.93 0.76 -15.82
CA ASP A 464 -29.20 1.98 -15.38
C ASP A 464 -30.12 3.10 -14.85
N ASP A 465 -31.40 3.03 -15.19
CA ASP A 465 -32.40 4.05 -14.84
C ASP A 465 -33.74 3.33 -14.81
N THR A 466 -34.33 3.21 -13.61
CA THR A 466 -35.60 2.48 -13.48
C THR A 466 -36.80 3.34 -13.89
N GLY A 467 -36.65 4.67 -13.87
CA GLY A 467 -37.72 5.65 -14.06
C GLY A 467 -38.89 5.47 -13.09
N ALA A 468 -38.68 4.79 -11.96
CA ALA A 468 -39.74 4.46 -11.04
C ALA A 468 -40.05 5.65 -10.12
N PRO A 469 -41.32 5.93 -9.82
CA PRO A 469 -41.70 7.09 -8.99
C PRO A 469 -41.37 6.92 -7.49
N GLY A 470 -40.82 5.78 -7.08
CA GLY A 470 -40.57 5.44 -5.68
C GLY A 470 -40.50 3.93 -5.46
N LEU A 471 -40.71 3.50 -4.21
CA LEU A 471 -40.42 2.14 -3.74
C LEU A 471 -41.66 1.44 -3.17
N THR A 472 -41.72 0.12 -3.34
CA THR A 472 -42.77 -0.77 -2.83
C THR A 472 -42.14 -1.86 -1.97
N VAL A 473 -42.62 -2.02 -0.74
CA VAL A 473 -42.19 -3.10 0.17
C VAL A 473 -42.77 -4.43 -0.30
N THR A 474 -41.91 -5.41 -0.57
CA THR A 474 -42.31 -6.72 -1.12
C THR A 474 -42.29 -7.83 -0.09
N ASP A 475 -41.42 -7.72 0.93
CA ASP A 475 -41.45 -8.54 2.13
C ASP A 475 -41.59 -7.66 3.38
N PRO A 476 -42.82 -7.39 3.86
CA PRO A 476 -43.06 -6.59 5.06
C PRO A 476 -42.77 -7.36 6.36
N THR A 477 -42.37 -8.63 6.29
CA THR A 477 -42.05 -9.46 7.46
C THR A 477 -40.57 -9.46 7.81
N HIS A 478 -39.71 -9.01 6.89
CA HIS A 478 -38.28 -8.90 7.10
C HIS A 478 -37.96 -7.77 8.10
N PRO A 479 -37.00 -7.95 9.04
CA PRO A 479 -36.63 -6.89 10.00
C PRO A 479 -36.27 -5.56 9.33
N VAL A 480 -35.51 -5.59 8.23
CA VAL A 480 -35.12 -4.41 7.42
C VAL A 480 -36.31 -3.53 7.01
N THR A 481 -37.47 -4.11 6.73
CA THR A 481 -38.65 -3.38 6.23
C THR A 481 -39.69 -3.09 7.31
N SER A 482 -39.41 -3.47 8.57
CA SER A 482 -40.34 -3.33 9.68
C SER A 482 -40.76 -1.87 9.90
N GLY A 483 -42.06 -1.61 9.88
CA GLY A 483 -42.61 -0.27 10.10
C GLY A 483 -42.58 0.68 8.89
N LEU A 484 -42.01 0.27 7.76
CA LEU A 484 -42.12 1.03 6.51
C LEU A 484 -43.56 0.98 5.96
N PRO A 485 -44.03 2.04 5.27
CA PRO A 485 -45.29 1.99 4.54
C PRO A 485 -45.20 0.99 3.37
N PRO A 486 -46.33 0.40 2.92
CA PRO A 486 -46.32 -0.54 1.80
C PRO A 486 -45.72 0.02 0.49
N SER A 487 -45.80 1.34 0.30
CA SER A 487 -45.17 2.07 -0.78
C SER A 487 -44.86 3.50 -0.35
N PHE A 488 -43.78 4.08 -0.87
CA PHE A 488 -43.34 5.45 -0.61
C PHE A 488 -42.64 6.05 -1.83
N TYR A 489 -42.56 7.37 -1.90
CA TYR A 489 -42.12 8.11 -3.09
C TYR A 489 -40.77 8.80 -2.86
N TRP A 490 -40.08 9.10 -3.95
CA TRP A 490 -38.90 9.95 -3.91
C TRP A 490 -39.25 11.36 -3.43
N LEU A 491 -38.46 11.88 -2.49
CA LEU A 491 -38.43 13.31 -2.20
C LEU A 491 -37.62 14.04 -3.28
N TYR A 492 -36.51 13.42 -3.68
CA TYR A 492 -35.69 13.79 -4.83
C TYR A 492 -35.49 12.55 -5.69
N ASP A 493 -35.83 12.66 -6.97
CA ASP A 493 -35.68 11.59 -7.95
C ASP A 493 -34.18 11.28 -8.12
N PRO A 494 -33.72 10.05 -7.86
CA PRO A 494 -32.35 9.64 -8.14
C PRO A 494 -32.02 9.83 -9.63
N PRO A 495 -30.82 10.33 -9.98
CA PRO A 495 -30.43 10.51 -11.37
C PRO A 495 -30.43 9.21 -12.20
N TYR A 496 -29.86 8.13 -11.66
CA TYR A 496 -29.59 6.88 -12.40
C TYR A 496 -29.75 5.65 -11.50
N ASP A 497 -30.89 5.51 -10.83
CA ASP A 497 -31.13 4.39 -9.91
C ASP A 497 -31.04 3.02 -10.61
N ASP A 498 -30.08 2.20 -10.18
CA ASP A 498 -29.88 0.87 -10.70
C ASP A 498 -31.03 -0.07 -10.35
N GLY A 499 -31.62 -0.67 -11.38
CA GLY A 499 -32.46 -1.83 -11.24
C GLY A 499 -31.63 -3.11 -11.20
N VAL A 500 -31.78 -3.90 -10.12
CA VAL A 500 -31.04 -5.16 -9.94
C VAL A 500 -31.96 -6.37 -9.76
N ASP A 501 -31.39 -7.57 -9.85
CA ASP A 501 -32.06 -8.85 -9.58
C ASP A 501 -31.28 -9.65 -8.52
N PRO A 502 -31.92 -10.18 -7.46
CA PRO A 502 -31.23 -10.93 -6.40
C PRO A 502 -30.60 -12.23 -6.91
N VAL A 503 -29.40 -12.56 -6.41
CA VAL A 503 -28.64 -13.78 -6.77
C VAL A 503 -27.91 -14.34 -5.55
N ASN A 504 -27.33 -15.53 -5.69
CA ASN A 504 -26.44 -16.09 -4.66
C ASN A 504 -27.05 -16.03 -3.25
N TYR A 505 -28.28 -16.51 -3.12
CA TYR A 505 -29.11 -16.49 -1.89
C TYR A 505 -29.59 -15.11 -1.41
N GLY A 506 -29.25 -14.02 -2.12
CA GLY A 506 -29.87 -12.71 -1.94
C GLY A 506 -31.38 -12.75 -2.18
N LYS A 507 -32.11 -11.89 -1.48
CA LYS A 507 -33.58 -11.80 -1.52
C LYS A 507 -34.02 -10.36 -1.70
N GLU A 508 -35.03 -10.14 -2.54
CA GLU A 508 -35.73 -8.86 -2.66
C GLU A 508 -36.56 -8.60 -1.40
N VAL A 509 -36.43 -7.41 -0.82
CA VAL A 509 -37.32 -6.92 0.26
C VAL A 509 -38.05 -5.62 -0.12
N ILE A 510 -37.50 -4.85 -1.06
CA ILE A 510 -38.11 -3.64 -1.63
C ILE A 510 -37.84 -3.60 -3.13
N ARG A 511 -38.87 -3.23 -3.91
CA ARG A 511 -38.82 -3.09 -5.37
C ARG A 511 -39.11 -1.66 -5.80
N TYR A 512 -38.56 -1.26 -6.94
CA TYR A 512 -39.01 -0.06 -7.64
C TYR A 512 -40.50 -0.16 -8.06
N SER A 513 -41.27 0.86 -7.71
CA SER A 513 -42.72 0.85 -7.84
C SER A 513 -43.16 0.82 -9.31
N GLY A 514 -43.95 -0.18 -9.67
CA GLY A 514 -44.46 -0.32 -11.04
C GLY A 514 -43.49 -1.00 -12.02
N THR A 515 -42.33 -1.46 -11.55
CA THR A 515 -41.35 -2.20 -12.35
C THR A 515 -41.18 -3.63 -11.84
N SER A 516 -40.28 -4.41 -12.49
CA SER A 516 -39.85 -5.72 -12.02
C SER A 516 -38.49 -5.70 -11.33
N TRP A 517 -37.82 -4.56 -11.26
CA TRP A 517 -36.45 -4.45 -10.77
C TRP A 517 -36.40 -4.23 -9.26
N THR A 518 -35.55 -4.98 -8.57
CA THR A 518 -35.33 -4.85 -7.13
C THR A 518 -34.56 -3.57 -6.80
N ALA A 519 -34.94 -2.90 -5.72
CA ALA A 519 -34.27 -1.71 -5.20
C ALA A 519 -33.44 -2.00 -3.94
N VAL A 520 -33.92 -2.94 -3.10
CA VAL A 520 -33.18 -3.40 -1.92
C VAL A 520 -33.12 -4.92 -1.88
N THR A 521 -31.88 -5.43 -1.87
CA THR A 521 -31.60 -6.85 -1.62
C THR A 521 -31.06 -7.05 -0.20
N VAL A 522 -31.31 -8.23 0.36
CA VAL A 522 -30.72 -8.68 1.62
C VAL A 522 -30.11 -10.08 1.45
N PHE A 523 -28.97 -10.31 2.09
CA PHE A 523 -28.32 -11.61 2.17
C PHE A 523 -27.97 -11.93 3.63
N ASP A 524 -28.45 -13.08 4.10
CA ASP A 524 -28.16 -13.60 5.45
C ASP A 524 -27.07 -14.67 5.37
N GLY A 525 -25.86 -14.30 5.76
CA GLY A 525 -24.67 -15.16 5.72
C GLY A 525 -24.49 -16.06 6.95
N GLY A 526 -25.35 -15.93 7.97
CA GLY A 526 -25.18 -16.62 9.26
C GLY A 526 -25.09 -18.15 9.16
N GLY A 527 -25.68 -18.74 8.12
CA GLY A 527 -25.63 -20.18 7.85
C GLY A 527 -24.46 -20.64 6.96
N THR A 528 -23.69 -19.73 6.38
CA THR A 528 -22.61 -20.03 5.41
C THR A 528 -21.21 -19.72 5.94
N GLY A 529 -21.10 -19.05 7.09
CA GLY A 529 -19.82 -18.59 7.65
C GLY A 529 -19.32 -17.28 7.04
N CYS A 530 -20.16 -16.60 6.25
CA CYS A 530 -19.93 -15.24 5.75
C CYS A 530 -20.76 -14.25 6.57
N GLY A 531 -20.45 -12.96 6.49
CA GLY A 531 -21.30 -11.92 7.07
C GLY A 531 -22.57 -11.69 6.24
N SER A 532 -23.39 -10.74 6.69
CA SER A 532 -24.68 -10.40 6.05
C SER A 532 -24.60 -9.08 5.30
N VAL A 533 -25.46 -8.91 4.29
CA VAL A 533 -25.48 -7.73 3.43
C VAL A 533 -26.88 -7.15 3.30
N VAL A 534 -26.98 -5.82 3.35
CA VAL A 534 -28.11 -5.06 2.81
C VAL A 534 -27.57 -4.17 1.69
N TYR A 535 -28.14 -4.26 0.49
CA TYR A 535 -27.73 -3.43 -0.64
C TYR A 535 -28.89 -2.53 -1.10
N TYR A 536 -28.65 -1.22 -1.13
CA TYR A 536 -29.52 -0.21 -1.72
C TYR A 536 -28.95 0.20 -3.08
N ALA A 537 -29.66 -0.14 -4.16
CA ALA A 537 -29.26 0.21 -5.53
C ALA A 537 -29.67 1.64 -5.92
N PHE A 538 -29.72 2.55 -4.94
CA PHE A 538 -30.12 3.95 -5.10
C PHE A 538 -29.53 4.82 -3.97
N PRO A 539 -29.38 6.13 -4.18
CA PRO A 539 -28.95 7.06 -3.16
C PRO A 539 -30.03 7.25 -2.08
N ILE A 540 -29.69 6.94 -0.84
CA ILE A 540 -30.61 7.04 0.28
C ILE A 540 -31.02 8.50 0.57
N TYR A 541 -30.24 9.49 0.13
CA TYR A 541 -30.61 10.90 0.23
C TYR A 541 -31.88 11.26 -0.57
N GLY A 542 -32.27 10.45 -1.55
CA GLY A 542 -33.49 10.64 -2.35
C GLY A 542 -34.80 10.43 -1.56
N LEU A 543 -34.73 9.79 -0.39
CA LEU A 543 -35.90 9.48 0.45
C LEU A 543 -36.23 10.58 1.46
N ASP A 544 -37.52 10.68 1.82
CA ASP A 544 -37.95 11.49 2.97
C ASP A 544 -37.33 10.96 4.27
N PHE A 545 -37.09 11.87 5.21
CA PHE A 545 -36.40 11.57 6.47
C PHE A 545 -37.08 10.44 7.26
N SER A 546 -38.42 10.35 7.29
CA SER A 546 -39.07 9.28 8.06
C SER A 546 -38.75 7.89 7.54
N GLU A 547 -38.91 7.66 6.24
CA GLU A 547 -38.66 6.39 5.57
C GLU A 547 -37.17 6.05 5.58
N ARG A 548 -36.33 7.05 5.28
CA ARG A 548 -34.87 6.92 5.34
C ARG A 548 -34.40 6.48 6.71
N LYS A 549 -34.87 7.18 7.75
CA LYS A 549 -34.53 6.88 9.14
C LYS A 549 -34.91 5.44 9.50
N THR A 550 -36.15 5.03 9.18
CA THR A 550 -36.62 3.67 9.47
C THR A 550 -35.79 2.62 8.74
N LEU A 551 -35.57 2.78 7.44
CA LEU A 551 -34.84 1.81 6.63
C LEU A 551 -33.38 1.66 7.10
N VAL A 552 -32.67 2.78 7.30
CA VAL A 552 -31.27 2.75 7.79
C VAL A 552 -31.18 2.14 9.19
N THR A 553 -32.06 2.53 10.12
CA THR A 553 -32.06 2.01 11.49
C THR A 553 -32.27 0.50 11.50
N ASN A 554 -33.31 0.02 10.80
CA ASN A 554 -33.61 -1.41 10.74
C ASN A 554 -32.47 -2.22 10.11
N SER A 555 -31.84 -1.70 9.06
CA SER A 555 -30.71 -2.37 8.40
C SER A 555 -29.50 -2.45 9.31
N VAL A 556 -29.15 -1.36 10.00
CA VAL A 556 -28.04 -1.35 10.96
C VAL A 556 -28.31 -2.28 12.15
N GLU A 557 -29.53 -2.26 12.71
CA GLU A 557 -29.92 -3.18 13.79
C GLU A 557 -29.85 -4.65 13.34
N TRP A 558 -30.35 -4.94 12.13
CA TRP A 558 -30.31 -6.29 11.58
C TRP A 558 -28.89 -6.77 11.31
N LEU A 559 -28.02 -5.91 10.74
CA LEU A 559 -26.62 -6.23 10.48
C LEU A 559 -25.82 -6.38 11.78
N LEU A 560 -26.02 -5.52 12.79
CA LEU A 560 -25.39 -5.68 14.10
C LEU A 560 -25.84 -6.96 14.81
N ALA A 561 -27.10 -7.36 14.66
CA ALA A 561 -27.61 -8.61 15.21
C ALA A 561 -27.16 -9.85 14.42
N ALA A 562 -26.89 -9.70 13.12
CA ALA A 562 -26.37 -10.75 12.26
C ALA A 562 -24.85 -10.90 12.34
N ALA A 563 -24.15 -9.86 12.79
CA ALA A 563 -22.70 -9.88 12.99
C ALA A 563 -22.34 -10.97 14.01
N ILE A 564 -21.80 -12.07 13.50
CA ILE A 564 -21.37 -13.19 14.33
C ILE A 564 -20.17 -12.71 15.15
N LYS A 565 -20.25 -12.84 16.48
CA LYS A 565 -19.09 -12.53 17.33
C LYS A 565 -17.98 -13.56 17.08
N HIS A 566 -16.90 -13.18 16.42
CA HIS A 566 -15.68 -14.00 16.34
C HIS A 566 -14.75 -13.57 17.48
N ASP A 567 -14.52 -14.42 18.49
CA ASP A 567 -13.73 -14.03 19.68
C ASP A 567 -13.03 -15.23 20.33
N VAL A 568 -11.71 -15.17 20.41
CA VAL A 568 -10.86 -16.19 21.05
C VAL A 568 -9.95 -15.50 22.07
N ALA A 569 -10.05 -15.90 23.34
CA ALA A 569 -9.31 -15.29 24.43
C ALA A 569 -8.36 -16.29 25.13
N ILE A 570 -7.14 -15.85 25.45
CA ILE A 570 -6.23 -16.57 26.34
C ILE A 570 -6.64 -16.28 27.79
N LEU A 571 -7.25 -17.24 28.47
CA LEU A 571 -7.70 -17.09 29.85
C LEU A 571 -6.56 -17.21 30.87
N ASN A 572 -5.58 -18.06 30.58
CA ASN A 572 -4.50 -18.32 31.53
C ASN A 572 -3.25 -18.89 30.84
N VAL A 573 -2.08 -18.57 31.37
CA VAL A 573 -0.81 -19.20 31.02
C VAL A 573 -0.08 -19.55 32.32
N THR A 574 0.30 -20.81 32.48
CA THR A 574 1.05 -21.29 33.66
C THR A 574 2.29 -22.05 33.24
N ALA A 575 3.37 -21.91 34.00
CA ALA A 575 4.61 -22.65 33.81
C ALA A 575 4.98 -23.38 35.11
N ASN A 576 5.26 -24.68 35.05
CA ASN A 576 5.63 -25.47 36.22
C ASN A 576 6.69 -26.53 35.86
N PRO A 577 7.85 -26.57 36.53
CA PRO A 577 8.31 -25.67 37.59
C PRO A 577 8.64 -24.25 37.10
N THR A 578 8.40 -23.22 37.91
CA THR A 578 8.81 -21.83 37.60
C THR A 578 10.31 -21.58 37.78
N GLN A 579 11.04 -22.55 38.33
CA GLN A 579 12.50 -22.53 38.50
C GLN A 579 13.07 -23.89 38.13
N ILE A 580 13.98 -23.92 37.18
CA ILE A 580 14.57 -25.14 36.62
C ILE A 580 16.10 -25.03 36.49
N TYR A 581 16.77 -26.18 36.51
CA TYR A 581 18.17 -26.27 36.11
C TYR A 581 18.29 -26.34 34.58
N MET A 582 19.41 -25.87 34.03
CA MET A 582 19.69 -25.93 32.59
C MET A 582 19.56 -27.38 32.07
N GLY A 583 18.71 -27.58 31.05
CA GLY A 583 18.41 -28.90 30.47
C GLY A 583 17.23 -29.65 31.12
N GLN A 584 16.54 -29.06 32.10
CA GLN A 584 15.32 -29.61 32.69
C GLN A 584 14.08 -29.11 31.94
N GLU A 585 13.10 -29.99 31.74
CA GLU A 585 11.83 -29.67 31.06
C GLU A 585 10.90 -28.82 31.95
N VAL A 586 10.17 -27.88 31.33
CA VAL A 586 9.11 -27.06 31.95
C VAL A 586 7.81 -27.35 31.23
N ASN A 587 6.74 -27.62 31.98
CA ASN A 587 5.41 -27.70 31.42
C ASN A 587 4.81 -26.30 31.34
N ILE A 588 4.42 -25.87 30.14
CA ILE A 588 3.66 -24.64 29.91
C ILE A 588 2.24 -25.04 29.53
N ASN A 589 1.26 -24.62 30.33
CA ASN A 589 -0.15 -24.83 30.04
C ASN A 589 -0.79 -23.49 29.64
N VAL A 590 -1.45 -23.45 28.49
CA VAL A 590 -2.23 -22.31 28.02
C VAL A 590 -3.71 -22.71 28.01
N THR A 591 -4.56 -21.87 28.61
CA THR A 591 -6.02 -22.02 28.57
C THR A 591 -6.56 -21.01 27.58
N VAL A 592 -7.27 -21.51 26.56
CA VAL A 592 -7.92 -20.69 25.53
C VAL A 592 -9.41 -20.93 25.57
N THR A 593 -10.20 -19.88 25.42
CA THR A 593 -11.65 -19.96 25.28
C THR A 593 -12.08 -19.32 23.97
N ASN A 594 -13.11 -19.86 23.35
CA ASN A 594 -13.87 -19.17 22.31
C ASN A 594 -15.00 -18.42 23.03
N GLU A 595 -14.90 -17.10 23.10
CA GLU A 595 -15.97 -16.22 23.62
C GLU A 595 -16.89 -15.71 22.51
N GLY A 596 -16.69 -16.21 21.28
CA GLY A 596 -17.48 -15.93 20.11
C GLY A 596 -18.66 -16.87 19.92
N GLU A 597 -19.44 -16.58 18.88
CA GLU A 597 -20.63 -17.28 18.42
C GLU A 597 -20.33 -18.18 17.20
N ALA A 598 -19.15 -18.03 16.60
CA ALA A 598 -18.66 -18.88 15.52
C ALA A 598 -17.79 -20.03 16.02
N THR A 599 -17.71 -21.13 15.27
CA THR A 599 -16.69 -22.16 15.49
C THR A 599 -15.37 -21.70 14.87
N GLU A 600 -14.32 -21.59 15.69
CA GLU A 600 -13.02 -21.08 15.28
C GLU A 600 -11.98 -22.18 15.05
N ASN A 601 -11.17 -22.04 14.00
CA ASN A 601 -9.99 -22.86 13.75
C ASN A 601 -8.75 -21.97 13.79
N PHE A 602 -7.96 -22.02 14.88
CA PHE A 602 -6.81 -21.14 15.09
C PHE A 602 -5.60 -21.89 15.66
N THR A 603 -4.43 -21.24 15.61
CA THR A 603 -3.18 -21.77 16.17
C THR A 603 -2.72 -20.92 17.34
N VAL A 604 -2.44 -21.55 18.48
CA VAL A 604 -1.85 -20.88 19.65
C VAL A 604 -0.33 -20.98 19.55
N LYS A 605 0.37 -19.84 19.69
CA LYS A 605 1.85 -19.78 19.72
C LYS A 605 2.33 -19.35 21.10
N VAL A 606 3.33 -20.05 21.64
CA VAL A 606 3.96 -19.73 22.93
C VAL A 606 5.40 -19.27 22.68
N TYR A 607 5.75 -18.11 23.24
CA TYR A 607 7.08 -17.50 23.10
C TYR A 607 7.84 -17.59 24.42
N CYS A 608 9.07 -18.12 24.38
CA CYS A 608 9.95 -18.26 25.55
C CYS A 608 11.21 -17.40 25.33
N GLY A 609 11.16 -16.11 25.70
CA GLY A 609 12.21 -15.15 25.35
C GLY A 609 12.14 -14.74 23.88
N ASN A 610 13.28 -14.72 23.18
CA ASN A 610 13.37 -14.36 21.74
C ASN A 610 13.36 -15.57 20.79
N GLU A 611 13.12 -16.78 21.30
CA GLU A 611 13.02 -18.00 20.50
C GLU A 611 11.59 -18.55 20.52
N THR A 612 11.12 -19.06 19.38
CA THR A 612 9.81 -19.71 19.26
C THR A 612 9.86 -21.11 19.88
N GLY A 613 8.95 -21.41 20.82
CA GLY A 613 8.71 -22.79 21.25
C GLY A 613 8.08 -23.63 20.14
N GLU A 614 8.15 -24.97 20.26
CA GLU A 614 7.58 -25.89 19.26
C GLU A 614 6.08 -25.67 19.04
N ASN A 615 5.64 -25.77 17.77
CA ASN A 615 4.23 -25.70 17.38
C ASN A 615 3.48 -26.93 17.89
N VAL A 616 2.57 -26.74 18.85
CA VAL A 616 1.64 -27.81 19.26
C VAL A 616 0.31 -27.60 18.55
N THR A 617 0.09 -28.30 17.44
CA THR A 617 -1.25 -28.49 16.86
C THR A 617 -1.98 -29.58 17.65
N GLU A 618 -2.58 -29.23 18.78
CA GLU A 618 -3.57 -30.10 19.42
C GLU A 618 -4.98 -29.71 18.96
N GLN A 619 -5.64 -30.63 18.26
CA GLN A 619 -7.07 -30.55 18.01
C GLN A 619 -7.76 -30.79 19.36
N ILE A 620 -8.23 -29.72 20.02
CA ILE A 620 -8.96 -29.84 21.28
C ILE A 620 -10.21 -30.69 21.00
N PRO A 621 -10.35 -31.90 21.58
CA PRO A 621 -11.49 -32.73 21.31
C PRO A 621 -12.76 -32.10 21.92
N PRO A 622 -13.94 -32.34 21.32
CA PRO A 622 -15.19 -31.71 21.72
C PRO A 622 -15.52 -31.96 23.20
N PRO A 623 -16.45 -31.17 23.79
CA PRO A 623 -16.94 -31.41 25.15
C PRO A 623 -17.39 -32.86 25.32
N ASN A 624 -17.08 -33.47 26.47
CA ASN A 624 -17.34 -34.89 26.79
C ASN A 624 -16.48 -35.90 26.02
N ALA A 625 -15.18 -35.64 25.91
CA ALA A 625 -14.22 -36.53 25.28
C ALA A 625 -13.17 -37.10 26.26
N MET A 626 -12.64 -38.28 25.94
CA MET A 626 -11.53 -38.92 26.64
C MET A 626 -10.48 -39.38 25.62
N TRP A 627 -9.21 -39.10 25.87
CA TRP A 627 -8.11 -39.53 25.00
C TRP A 627 -6.87 -39.94 25.80
N ILE A 628 -5.95 -40.61 25.12
CA ILE A 628 -4.72 -41.13 25.71
C ILE A 628 -3.50 -40.49 25.04
N SER A 629 -2.48 -40.17 25.83
CA SER A 629 -1.18 -39.69 25.34
C SER A 629 -0.04 -40.50 25.94
N PRO A 630 0.93 -40.95 25.12
CA PRO A 630 0.95 -40.81 23.67
C PRO A 630 -0.13 -41.69 22.99
N PRO A 631 -0.68 -41.29 21.82
CA PRO A 631 -1.71 -42.05 21.11
C PRO A 631 -1.19 -43.34 20.47
N THR A 632 0.13 -43.42 20.24
CA THR A 632 0.84 -44.61 19.77
C THR A 632 2.17 -44.75 20.53
N ILE A 633 2.59 -45.99 20.77
CA ILE A 633 3.90 -46.30 21.38
C ILE A 633 4.58 -47.33 20.49
N ASP A 634 5.78 -47.03 20.00
CA ASP A 634 6.63 -48.01 19.35
C ASP A 634 7.24 -48.94 20.40
N LEU A 635 6.96 -50.24 20.26
CA LEU A 635 7.44 -51.29 21.16
C LEU A 635 8.55 -52.14 20.51
N THR A 636 9.09 -51.73 19.36
CA THR A 636 10.14 -52.45 18.65
C THR A 636 11.38 -52.58 19.54
N GLY A 637 11.75 -53.83 19.86
CA GLY A 637 12.91 -54.15 20.72
C GLY A 637 12.61 -54.21 22.23
N CYS A 638 11.39 -53.93 22.66
CA CYS A 638 11.00 -54.05 24.08
C CYS A 638 10.85 -55.51 24.52
N GLN A 639 11.31 -55.85 25.74
CA GLN A 639 11.14 -57.16 26.36
C GLN A 639 9.90 -57.21 27.27
N VAL A 640 9.37 -58.41 27.51
CA VAL A 640 8.27 -58.63 28.48
C VAL A 640 8.69 -58.10 29.86
N GLY A 641 7.94 -57.14 30.39
CA GLY A 641 8.25 -56.45 31.66
C GLY A 641 8.65 -54.97 31.51
N THR A 642 8.84 -54.49 30.28
CA THR A 642 9.08 -53.07 29.98
C THR A 642 7.90 -52.21 30.46
N ARG A 643 8.20 -51.09 31.12
CA ARG A 643 7.20 -50.14 31.65
C ARG A 643 7.17 -48.89 30.76
N PHE A 644 5.99 -48.33 30.57
CA PHE A 644 5.76 -47.09 29.83
C PHE A 644 4.70 -46.25 30.54
N ASN A 645 4.67 -44.96 30.23
CA ASN A 645 3.69 -44.03 30.79
C ASN A 645 2.57 -43.79 29.77
N ILE A 646 1.33 -43.75 30.26
CA ILE A 646 0.18 -43.27 29.51
C ILE A 646 -0.51 -42.24 30.39
N THR A 647 -0.80 -41.09 29.84
CA THR A 647 -1.70 -40.08 30.41
C THR A 647 -3.07 -40.23 29.77
N VAL A 648 -4.12 -40.30 30.59
CA VAL A 648 -5.50 -40.25 30.11
C VAL A 648 -6.05 -38.88 30.43
N TYR A 649 -6.45 -38.16 29.39
CA TYR A 649 -7.10 -36.87 29.50
C TYR A 649 -8.61 -37.04 29.41
N VAL A 650 -9.33 -36.22 30.17
CA VAL A 650 -10.79 -36.21 30.18
C VAL A 650 -11.22 -34.74 30.11
N ASN A 651 -12.05 -34.40 29.12
CA ASN A 651 -12.67 -33.09 28.97
C ASN A 651 -14.18 -33.23 29.24
N LEU A 652 -14.67 -32.67 30.35
CA LEU A 652 -16.08 -32.74 30.75
C LEU A 652 -16.64 -31.33 30.91
N ASP A 653 -17.85 -31.10 30.41
CA ASP A 653 -18.62 -29.87 30.58
C ASP A 653 -19.42 -29.84 31.90
N VAL A 654 -19.29 -30.89 32.71
CA VAL A 654 -19.96 -31.06 34.00
C VAL A 654 -18.97 -31.51 35.08
N ALA A 655 -19.24 -31.11 36.33
CA ALA A 655 -18.45 -31.55 37.48
C ALA A 655 -18.52 -33.08 37.65
N SER A 656 -17.36 -33.75 37.59
CA SER A 656 -17.23 -35.19 37.80
C SER A 656 -16.56 -35.48 39.12
N PHE A 657 -17.27 -36.20 39.98
CA PHE A 657 -16.80 -36.51 41.34
C PHE A 657 -16.15 -37.90 41.44
N THR A 658 -16.39 -38.79 40.48
CA THR A 658 -15.79 -40.13 40.41
C THR A 658 -15.75 -40.63 38.96
N TRP A 659 -14.61 -41.10 38.49
CA TRP A 659 -14.46 -41.76 37.19
C TRP A 659 -13.64 -43.04 37.34
N GLN A 660 -13.92 -44.03 36.48
CA GLN A 660 -13.16 -45.26 36.36
C GLN A 660 -12.97 -45.57 34.88
N PHE A 661 -11.76 -45.97 34.51
CA PHE A 661 -11.43 -46.38 33.16
C PHE A 661 -10.50 -47.60 33.23
N MET A 662 -10.50 -48.41 32.18
CA MET A 662 -9.63 -49.57 32.06
C MET A 662 -8.80 -49.42 30.79
N ILE A 663 -7.48 -49.55 30.91
CA ILE A 663 -6.59 -49.63 29.75
C ILE A 663 -6.37 -51.12 29.43
N THR A 664 -6.68 -51.51 28.19
CA THR A 664 -6.45 -52.88 27.71
C THR A 664 -5.50 -52.89 26.52
N TYR A 665 -4.61 -53.88 26.48
CA TYR A 665 -3.79 -54.20 25.31
C TYR A 665 -4.13 -55.62 24.85
N ASN A 666 -4.51 -55.81 23.58
CA ASN A 666 -4.97 -57.10 23.04
C ASN A 666 -6.03 -57.80 23.91
N LYS A 667 -6.98 -57.03 24.46
CA LYS A 667 -8.05 -57.50 25.37
C LYS A 667 -7.59 -57.97 26.76
N PHE A 668 -6.31 -57.78 27.09
CA PHE A 668 -5.79 -58.00 28.44
C PHE A 668 -5.68 -56.68 29.20
N LEU A 669 -6.17 -56.68 30.44
CA LEU A 669 -6.07 -55.53 31.33
C LEU A 669 -4.60 -55.25 31.68
N LEU A 670 -4.13 -54.03 31.42
CA LEU A 670 -2.83 -53.59 31.90
C LEU A 670 -2.93 -53.21 33.37
N LYS A 671 -2.05 -53.78 34.21
CA LYS A 671 -2.00 -53.44 35.64
C LYS A 671 -1.11 -52.21 35.84
N ALA A 672 -1.70 -51.12 36.34
CA ALA A 672 -0.93 -49.97 36.76
C ALA A 672 -0.02 -50.34 37.94
N VAL A 673 1.27 -50.07 37.82
CA VAL A 673 2.25 -50.23 38.91
C VAL A 673 2.47 -48.95 39.71
N ARG A 674 2.00 -47.81 39.19
CA ARG A 674 1.97 -46.48 39.81
C ARG A 674 0.89 -45.63 39.12
N CYS A 675 0.20 -44.77 39.85
CA CYS A 675 -0.71 -43.76 39.31
C CYS A 675 -0.42 -42.39 39.94
N GLY A 676 -0.78 -41.31 39.25
CA GLY A 676 -0.70 -39.93 39.70
C GLY A 676 -1.74 -39.10 38.95
N TYR A 677 -2.16 -37.98 39.54
CA TYR A 677 -3.11 -37.04 38.95
C TYR A 677 -2.36 -35.79 38.47
N THR A 678 -2.71 -35.28 37.30
CA THR A 678 -2.07 -34.11 36.68
C THR A 678 -2.84 -32.81 36.89
N GLY A 679 -3.99 -32.85 37.60
CA GLY A 679 -4.77 -31.67 38.00
C GLY A 679 -5.25 -31.81 39.45
N GLU A 680 -5.39 -30.68 40.15
CA GLU A 680 -6.12 -30.56 41.42
C GLU A 680 -7.63 -30.40 41.18
#